data_AF-A0A832MG48-F1
#
_entry.id   AF-A0A832MG48-F1
#
_cell.length_a   1.000
_cell.length_b   1.000
_cell.length_c   1.000
_cell.angle_alpha   90.00
_cell.angle_beta   90.00
_cell.angle_gamma   90.00
#
_symmetry.space_group_name_H-M   'P 1'
#
loop_
_entity.id
_entity.type
_entity.pdbx_description
1 polymer ?
#
loop_
_entity_poly.entity_id
_entity_poly.type
_entity_poly.pdbx_seq_one_letter_code
_entity_poly.pdbx_strand_id
1 'polypeptide(L)'
;MKTSFQQCRNRKCSASVLVLSLLIAGVIGFTLASYLSLVSAQNRSVFRSQTWNATMPLIEAGIEEALAHLNENCMSNYANLYTQGWQQEGSLAVRRRTMGDGGYVVSIRPAAQPIIECTAWLPAPVAFASVSPTMFAQTGTQPYYPKKNYIYRSVRVATGGGAIFAKAMIAKGAIDMNGNNVSSDSFDSADSNYSTNGRYDPAKRKDGGDVATNSGQRDIFNAGNANIRGRVASGPGGNVVTGPNSSIGSMGWVNSGTPGIEPGYFTDDMNMSFPDVTPPFTSGISPRSGIVTNYAYTYSTTIVSTATLPIPVPPGTVTNFSTITSSKHPGWGVGSITTNVSVITTTNYPDDFEGRVLTNIAYMYFTNTYPSPAPSPIVYTNSVTVTNYPPVPSPAPIGTVYVLSFTTSACPSSVSGYNKSNANPPPDWGVPAPGTYLGPVTKAFYNGGSEKYWYVTYSNIVYYYYPVTRYAFAVMAYTYTATTYTYSGPAISYDVPTVVTNVSVVGSTSYNYVLDDGDYVIGSLSGTVYVRGKARLLVTDSINITGQGGITIGPNGSLELYMAGTSAKIAGKGVVNQTGNASRFLYYGLPTHTDLSISGNGEFAGAIYAPNAAFTLNGGGSNTEDFIGASVTASVRMNGHFNFHYDENLSRIGPRSRYLVTSWNEVAPTETALVRSVGLDNLGPGIQ
;
A
#
# COMPACT_ATOMS: atom_id res chain seq x y z
N MET A 1 21.45 -16.60 137.79
CA MET A 1 21.11 -17.77 136.93
C MET A 1 20.75 -17.23 135.55
N LYS A 2 21.25 -17.90 134.50
CA LYS A 2 21.31 -17.51 133.08
C LYS A 2 20.05 -16.82 132.50
N THR A 3 20.27 -15.71 131.81
CA THR A 3 19.43 -15.26 130.68
C THR A 3 20.33 -14.88 129.51
N SER A 4 20.46 -15.80 128.55
CA SER A 4 21.04 -15.55 127.23
C SER A 4 20.16 -16.22 126.19
N PHE A 5 19.25 -15.46 125.58
CA PHE A 5 18.59 -15.86 124.35
C PHE A 5 19.27 -15.15 123.18
N GLN A 6 19.80 -15.95 122.26
CA GLN A 6 20.46 -15.57 121.03
C GLN A 6 19.54 -14.72 120.13
N GLN A 7 20.03 -13.57 119.66
CA GLN A 7 19.61 -12.98 118.39
C GLN A 7 20.78 -13.05 117.41
N CYS A 8 20.92 -14.20 116.75
CA CYS A 8 21.61 -14.29 115.47
C CYS A 8 20.57 -14.18 114.36
N ARG A 9 20.96 -13.53 113.25
CA ARG A 9 20.43 -13.66 111.86
C ARG A 9 19.38 -12.62 111.42
N ASN A 10 19.80 -11.60 110.62
CA ASN A 10 18.98 -10.94 109.57
C ASN A 10 19.71 -9.80 108.79
N ARG A 11 20.93 -10.01 108.27
CA ARG A 11 21.52 -9.11 107.24
C ARG A 11 21.91 -9.80 105.93
N LYS A 12 22.07 -11.13 105.90
CA LYS A 12 22.33 -11.89 104.65
C LYS A 12 21.06 -12.25 103.86
N CYS A 13 19.88 -12.30 104.49
CA CYS A 13 18.62 -12.61 103.79
C CYS A 13 18.08 -11.44 102.96
N SER A 14 18.28 -10.18 103.37
CA SER A 14 17.75 -9.00 102.66
C SER A 14 18.52 -8.66 101.37
N ALA A 15 19.82 -8.95 101.30
CA ALA A 15 20.61 -8.77 100.07
C ALA A 15 20.25 -9.80 98.98
N SER A 16 19.91 -11.03 99.37
CA SER A 16 19.50 -12.09 98.43
C SER A 16 18.14 -11.79 97.78
N VAL A 17 17.22 -11.14 98.50
CA VAL A 17 15.89 -10.78 97.97
C VAL A 17 16.01 -9.66 96.93
N LEU A 18 16.88 -8.66 97.17
CA LEU A 18 17.13 -7.58 96.22
C LEU A 18 17.73 -8.11 94.90
N VAL A 19 18.78 -8.94 94.98
CA VAL A 19 19.42 -9.54 93.79
C VAL A 19 18.44 -10.43 93.04
N LEU A 20 17.64 -11.24 93.74
CA LEU A 20 16.62 -12.07 93.11
C LEU A 20 15.55 -11.21 92.41
N SER A 21 15.09 -10.13 93.05
CA SER A 21 14.11 -9.22 92.44
C SER A 21 14.66 -8.51 91.20
N LEU A 22 15.95 -8.16 91.18
CA LEU A 22 16.61 -7.51 90.04
C LEU A 22 16.85 -8.49 88.89
N LEU A 23 17.18 -9.75 89.19
CA LEU A 23 17.28 -10.82 88.19
C LEU A 23 15.91 -11.14 87.57
N ILE A 24 14.87 -11.27 88.39
CA ILE A 24 13.49 -11.50 87.90
C ILE A 24 13.02 -10.31 87.05
N ALA A 25 13.24 -9.08 87.51
CA ALA A 25 12.91 -7.88 86.75
C ALA A 25 13.70 -7.80 85.43
N GLY A 26 14.98 -8.17 85.42
CA GLY A 26 15.81 -8.23 84.22
C GLY A 26 15.34 -9.28 83.21
N VAL A 27 14.96 -10.47 83.67
CA VAL A 27 14.40 -11.53 82.82
C VAL A 27 13.05 -11.10 82.24
N ILE A 28 12.15 -10.50 83.05
CA ILE A 28 10.87 -9.96 82.57
C ILE A 28 11.09 -8.82 81.56
N GLY A 29 12.04 -7.92 81.83
CA GLY A 29 12.38 -6.82 80.91
C GLY A 29 12.91 -7.33 79.56
N PHE A 30 13.82 -8.30 79.58
CA PHE A 30 14.37 -8.88 78.35
C PHE A 30 13.33 -9.66 77.56
N THR A 31 12.49 -10.46 78.24
CA THR A 31 11.41 -11.21 77.58
C THR A 31 10.35 -10.28 76.97
N LEU A 32 9.98 -9.20 77.66
CA LEU A 32 9.08 -8.18 77.12
C LEU A 32 9.67 -7.47 75.91
N ALA A 33 10.95 -7.07 75.97
CA ALA A 33 11.64 -6.44 74.84
C ALA A 33 11.73 -7.37 73.62
N SER A 34 12.03 -8.65 73.85
CA SER A 34 12.05 -9.68 72.80
C SER A 34 10.66 -9.88 72.19
N TYR A 35 9.62 -9.97 73.02
CA TYR A 35 8.24 -10.12 72.55
C TYR A 35 7.75 -8.91 71.76
N LEU A 36 8.02 -7.69 72.23
CA LEU A 36 7.69 -6.46 71.49
C LEU A 36 8.42 -6.39 70.14
N SER A 37 9.68 -6.83 70.08
CA SER A 37 10.43 -6.95 68.82
C SER A 37 9.79 -7.96 67.87
N LEU A 38 9.38 -9.12 68.38
CA LEU A 38 8.70 -10.14 67.60
C LEU A 38 7.34 -9.66 67.07
N VAL A 39 6.52 -9.03 67.92
CA VAL A 39 5.22 -8.46 67.53
C VAL A 39 5.40 -7.34 66.50
N SER A 40 6.40 -6.48 66.65
CA SER A 40 6.75 -5.46 65.66
C SER A 40 7.15 -6.08 64.32
N ALA A 41 7.98 -7.13 64.32
CA ALA A 41 8.37 -7.86 63.12
C ALA A 41 7.18 -8.55 62.44
N GLN A 42 6.30 -9.18 63.22
CA GLN A 42 5.06 -9.78 62.72
C GLN A 42 4.15 -8.72 62.09
N ASN A 43 3.95 -7.59 62.76
CA ASN A 43 3.13 -6.49 62.27
C ASN A 43 3.69 -5.92 60.94
N ARG A 44 5.00 -5.74 60.85
CA ARG A 44 5.68 -5.33 59.60
C ARG A 44 5.49 -6.32 58.47
N SER A 45 5.59 -7.62 58.77
CA SER A 45 5.37 -8.68 57.79
C SER A 45 3.94 -8.66 57.26
N VAL A 46 2.95 -8.56 58.16
CA VAL A 46 1.52 -8.53 57.81
C VAL A 46 1.19 -7.32 56.94
N PHE A 47 1.59 -6.11 57.32
CA PHE A 47 1.30 -4.93 56.51
C PHE A 47 2.00 -4.94 55.13
N ARG A 48 3.21 -5.49 55.04
CA ARG A 48 3.90 -5.69 53.76
C ARG A 48 3.12 -6.65 52.87
N SER A 49 2.65 -7.77 53.42
CA SER A 49 1.81 -8.73 52.67
C SER A 49 0.47 -8.14 52.23
N GLN A 50 -0.18 -7.33 53.08
CA GLN A 50 -1.40 -6.61 52.71
C GLN A 50 -1.15 -5.64 51.55
N THR A 51 -0.08 -4.85 51.62
CA THR A 51 0.29 -3.90 50.55
C THR A 51 0.64 -4.62 49.26
N TRP A 52 1.40 -5.72 49.34
CA TRP A 52 1.71 -6.58 48.19
C TRP A 52 0.45 -7.13 47.53
N ASN A 53 -0.52 -7.61 48.32
CA ASN A 53 -1.79 -8.10 47.79
C ASN A 53 -2.64 -6.97 47.19
N ALA A 54 -2.63 -5.78 47.79
CA ALA A 54 -3.35 -4.61 47.32
C ALA A 54 -2.82 -4.03 46.00
N THR A 55 -1.62 -4.42 45.54
CA THR A 55 -1.12 -4.03 44.21
C THR A 55 -1.81 -4.77 43.06
N MET A 56 -2.45 -5.91 43.30
CA MET A 56 -3.04 -6.74 42.23
C MET A 56 -4.11 -5.99 41.40
N PRO A 57 -5.08 -5.28 42.00
CA PRO A 57 -6.07 -4.54 41.21
C PRO A 57 -5.46 -3.44 40.32
N LEU A 58 -4.34 -2.83 40.74
CA LEU A 58 -3.63 -1.85 39.91
C LEU A 58 -2.94 -2.51 38.72
N ILE A 59 -2.42 -3.72 38.91
CA ILE A 59 -1.84 -4.53 37.82
C ILE A 59 -2.92 -4.93 36.83
N GLU A 60 -4.07 -5.41 37.31
CA GLU A 60 -5.22 -5.75 36.48
C GLU A 60 -5.66 -4.55 35.64
N ALA A 61 -5.79 -3.37 36.26
CA ALA A 61 -6.13 -2.14 35.53
C ALA A 61 -5.13 -1.80 34.41
N GLY A 62 -3.82 -1.97 34.67
CA GLY A 62 -2.80 -1.73 33.65
C GLY A 62 -2.83 -2.75 32.51
N ILE A 63 -3.05 -4.02 32.81
CA ILE A 63 -3.20 -5.08 31.79
C ILE A 63 -4.44 -4.84 30.94
N GLU A 64 -5.57 -4.47 31.56
CA GLU A 64 -6.81 -4.14 30.85
C GLU A 64 -6.63 -2.92 29.93
N GLU A 65 -5.91 -1.86 30.37
CA GLU A 65 -5.59 -0.72 29.51
C GLU A 65 -4.73 -1.13 28.30
N ALA A 66 -3.76 -2.04 28.50
CA ALA A 66 -2.93 -2.57 27.43
C ALA A 66 -3.71 -3.43 26.43
N LEU A 67 -4.57 -4.32 26.92
CA LEU A 67 -5.42 -5.16 26.07
C LEU A 67 -6.45 -4.34 25.30
N ALA A 68 -7.05 -3.34 25.93
CA ALA A 68 -7.96 -2.42 25.25
C ALA A 68 -7.25 -1.68 24.11
N HIS A 69 -6.06 -1.13 24.38
CA HIS A 69 -5.29 -0.42 23.37
C HIS A 69 -4.90 -1.33 22.19
N LEU A 70 -4.43 -2.56 22.47
CA LEU A 70 -4.10 -3.55 21.45
C LEU A 70 -5.32 -3.92 20.58
N ASN A 71 -6.47 -4.13 21.22
CA ASN A 71 -7.70 -4.54 20.53
C ASN A 71 -8.38 -3.41 19.75
N GLU A 72 -8.17 -2.16 20.13
CA GLU A 72 -8.74 -1.04 19.39
C GLU A 72 -7.82 -0.59 18.24
N ASN A 73 -6.50 -0.49 18.51
CA ASN A 73 -5.59 0.24 17.63
C ASN A 73 -4.57 -0.66 16.90
N CYS A 74 -4.38 -1.92 17.33
CA CYS A 74 -3.29 -2.77 16.84
C CYS A 74 -3.74 -4.09 16.22
N MET A 75 -5.04 -4.30 15.97
CA MET A 75 -5.56 -5.54 15.39
C MET A 75 -5.13 -5.79 13.94
N SER A 76 -4.91 -4.73 13.15
CA SER A 76 -4.45 -4.85 11.75
C SER A 76 -2.93 -4.90 11.62
N ASN A 77 -2.22 -4.09 12.41
CA ASN A 77 -0.77 -4.00 12.50
C ASN A 77 -0.37 -3.17 13.74
N TYR A 78 0.91 -3.15 14.11
CA TYR A 78 1.42 -2.33 15.22
C TYR A 78 1.62 -0.84 14.87
N ALA A 79 1.00 -0.33 13.80
CA ALA A 79 1.27 1.04 13.32
C ALA A 79 0.85 2.11 14.34
N ASN A 80 -0.23 1.87 15.09
CA ASN A 80 -0.77 2.82 16.06
C ASN A 80 -0.41 2.49 17.51
N LEU A 81 0.61 1.65 17.74
CA LEU A 81 1.00 1.18 19.06
C LEU A 81 1.49 2.31 20.01
N TYR A 82 1.87 3.47 19.46
CA TYR A 82 2.35 4.63 20.22
C TYR A 82 1.34 5.79 20.21
N THR A 83 0.05 5.48 20.06
CA THR A 83 -1.04 6.47 20.06
C THR A 83 -1.75 6.49 21.42
N GLN A 84 -2.77 7.35 21.62
CA GLN A 84 -3.55 7.44 22.87
C GLN A 84 -2.70 7.67 24.15
N GLY A 85 -1.49 8.23 23.98
CA GLY A 85 -0.54 8.52 25.06
C GLY A 85 0.34 7.35 25.49
N TRP A 86 0.37 6.26 24.72
CA TRP A 86 1.44 5.27 24.79
C TRP A 86 2.73 5.87 24.22
N GLN A 87 3.84 5.69 24.92
CA GLN A 87 5.14 6.25 24.55
C GLN A 87 6.09 5.13 24.12
N GLN A 88 6.93 5.42 23.13
CA GLN A 88 7.96 4.49 22.72
C GLN A 88 9.16 4.55 23.66
N GLU A 89 9.52 3.43 24.27
CA GLU A 89 10.75 3.27 25.05
C GLU A 89 11.53 2.08 24.53
N GLY A 90 12.59 2.35 23.76
CA GLY A 90 13.29 1.31 23.01
C GLY A 90 12.35 0.64 22.00
N SER A 91 12.17 -0.68 22.15
CA SER A 91 11.26 -1.49 21.32
C SER A 91 9.89 -1.73 21.98
N LEU A 92 9.62 -1.09 23.13
CA LEU A 92 8.39 -1.26 23.90
C LEU A 92 7.48 -0.05 23.73
N ALA A 93 6.17 -0.29 23.77
CA ALA A 93 5.20 0.77 24.02
C ALA A 93 4.84 0.78 25.50
N VAL A 94 4.99 1.92 26.15
CA VAL A 94 4.87 2.07 27.60
C VAL A 94 3.78 3.08 27.96
N ARG A 95 3.00 2.75 28.99
CA ARG A 95 2.00 3.62 29.60
C ARG A 95 2.19 3.66 31.11
N ARG A 96 2.09 4.84 31.70
CA ARG A 96 2.21 5.07 33.15
C ARG A 96 0.96 5.76 33.67
N ARG A 97 0.43 5.28 34.80
CA ARG A 97 -0.68 5.90 35.53
C ARG A 97 -0.35 6.01 37.02
N THR A 98 -0.77 7.11 37.62
CA THR A 98 -0.76 7.31 39.07
C THR A 98 -2.21 7.38 39.57
N MET A 99 -2.45 6.76 40.72
CA MET A 99 -3.74 6.71 41.40
C MET A 99 -3.49 6.96 42.89
N GLY A 100 -3.63 8.23 43.31
CA GLY A 100 -3.26 8.65 44.66
C GLY A 100 -1.76 8.45 44.91
N ASP A 101 -1.42 7.72 45.99
CA ASP A 101 -0.03 7.38 46.34
C ASP A 101 0.51 6.13 45.60
N GLY A 102 -0.33 5.43 44.84
CA GLY A 102 0.04 4.26 44.05
C GLY A 102 0.03 4.51 42.55
N GLY A 103 0.40 3.50 41.78
CA GLY A 103 0.33 3.57 40.32
C GLY A 103 0.78 2.29 39.64
N TYR A 104 0.76 2.31 38.31
CA TYR A 104 1.32 1.24 37.49
C TYR A 104 2.05 1.78 36.26
N VAL A 105 2.97 0.96 35.78
CA VAL A 105 3.60 1.08 34.48
C VAL A 105 3.33 -0.21 33.73
N VAL A 106 2.71 -0.09 32.57
CA VAL A 106 2.45 -1.23 31.69
C VAL A 106 3.19 -1.03 30.38
N SER A 107 3.72 -2.13 29.86
CA SER A 107 4.45 -2.17 28.60
C SER A 107 3.95 -3.26 27.69
N ILE A 108 3.98 -3.00 26.40
CA ILE A 108 3.64 -3.93 25.34
C ILE A 108 4.90 -4.16 24.50
N ARG A 109 5.32 -5.41 24.37
CA ARG A 109 6.33 -5.83 23.40
C ARG A 109 5.64 -6.28 22.11
N PRO A 110 5.84 -5.57 20.98
CA PRO A 110 5.30 -5.99 19.70
C PRO A 110 5.98 -7.28 19.22
N ALA A 111 5.18 -8.30 18.95
CA ALA A 111 5.57 -9.60 18.37
C ALA A 111 4.29 -10.26 17.84
N ALA A 112 4.38 -11.31 17.01
CA ALA A 112 3.20 -12.00 16.47
C ALA A 112 2.15 -12.36 17.55
N GLN A 113 2.62 -12.68 18.75
CA GLN A 113 1.86 -12.70 20.00
C GLN A 113 2.46 -11.64 20.94
N PRO A 114 1.78 -10.50 21.15
CA PRO A 114 2.24 -9.46 22.06
C PRO A 114 2.46 -9.99 23.47
N ILE A 115 3.48 -9.48 24.14
CA ILE A 115 3.72 -9.72 25.56
C ILE A 115 3.43 -8.42 26.30
N ILE A 116 2.56 -8.49 27.29
CA ILE A 116 2.26 -7.37 28.18
C ILE A 116 3.00 -7.62 29.50
N GLU A 117 3.67 -6.59 30.01
CA GLU A 117 4.21 -6.64 31.36
C GLU A 117 3.79 -5.39 32.13
N CYS A 118 3.17 -5.60 33.29
CA CYS A 118 2.67 -4.53 34.13
C CYS A 118 3.31 -4.62 35.52
N THR A 119 3.88 -3.50 35.97
CA THR A 119 4.45 -3.34 37.31
C THR A 119 3.65 -2.27 38.05
N ALA A 120 3.04 -2.65 39.17
CA ALA A 120 2.34 -1.72 40.04
C ALA A 120 3.14 -1.44 41.32
N TRP A 121 2.89 -0.28 41.90
CA TRP A 121 3.49 0.14 43.16
C TRP A 121 2.47 0.75 44.12
N LEU A 122 2.70 0.50 45.41
CA LEU A 122 1.99 1.12 46.52
C LEU A 122 2.98 1.53 47.62
N PRO A 123 2.68 2.59 48.39
CA PRO A 123 3.57 3.05 49.44
C PRO A 123 3.73 1.96 50.50
N ALA A 124 4.97 1.71 50.91
CA ALA A 124 5.28 0.84 52.02
C ALA A 124 4.72 1.46 53.33
N PRO A 125 4.21 0.63 54.25
CA PRO A 125 3.74 1.08 55.56
C PRO A 125 4.82 1.91 56.29
N VAL A 126 4.43 2.96 57.00
CA VAL A 126 5.31 3.98 57.62
C VAL A 126 6.38 3.40 58.57
N ALA A 127 6.24 2.14 59.01
CA ALA A 127 7.23 1.41 59.79
C ALA A 127 8.55 1.07 59.05
N PHE A 128 8.63 1.32 57.74
CA PHE A 128 9.83 1.11 56.91
C PHE A 128 10.58 2.41 56.56
N ALA A 129 10.08 3.58 56.96
CA ALA A 129 10.88 4.80 56.87
C ALA A 129 12.01 4.67 57.89
N SER A 130 13.25 4.58 57.41
CA SER A 130 14.44 4.63 58.24
C SER A 130 14.50 5.99 58.93
N VAL A 131 13.83 6.13 60.09
CA VAL A 131 14.31 7.04 61.11
C VAL A 131 15.65 6.49 61.54
N SER A 132 16.71 7.06 60.96
CA SER A 132 18.06 6.92 61.49
C SER A 132 17.95 7.20 63.00
N PRO A 133 18.36 6.29 63.89
CA PRO A 133 18.22 6.50 65.32
C PRO A 133 19.28 7.49 65.77
N THR A 134 19.16 8.77 65.43
CA THR A 134 19.86 9.83 66.15
C THR A 134 19.09 10.05 67.45
N MET A 135 19.29 9.14 68.39
CA MET A 135 19.14 9.47 69.79
C MET A 135 20.17 10.56 70.10
N PHE A 136 19.71 11.61 70.78
CA PHE A 136 20.37 12.88 71.12
C PHE A 136 20.15 14.03 70.13
N ALA A 137 19.56 15.08 70.68
CA ALA A 137 19.07 16.28 70.02
C ALA A 137 20.13 17.00 69.19
N GLN A 138 19.84 17.23 67.91
CA GLN A 138 20.49 18.26 67.11
C GLN A 138 19.41 19.26 66.66
N THR A 139 19.28 20.35 67.41
CA THR A 139 18.48 21.52 67.04
C THR A 139 19.09 22.14 65.78
N GLY A 140 18.36 22.16 64.66
CA GLY A 140 18.63 23.09 63.56
C GLY A 140 18.81 22.55 62.14
N THR A 141 18.60 21.26 61.85
CA THR A 141 18.59 20.75 60.46
C THR A 141 17.16 20.65 59.91
N GLN A 142 16.95 21.21 58.71
CA GLN A 142 15.70 21.14 57.95
C GLN A 142 15.16 19.70 57.89
N PRO A 143 13.83 19.48 58.02
CA PRO A 143 13.26 18.15 58.00
C PRO A 143 13.58 17.47 56.66
N TYR A 144 14.45 16.45 56.70
CA TYR A 144 14.62 15.52 55.60
C TYR A 144 13.31 14.72 55.48
N TYR A 145 12.48 15.08 54.50
CA TYR A 145 11.30 14.29 54.15
C TYR A 145 11.78 12.87 53.79
N PRO A 146 11.38 11.82 54.54
CA PRO A 146 11.84 10.47 54.22
C PRO A 146 11.35 10.11 52.83
N LYS A 147 12.26 9.62 51.97
CA LYS A 147 11.87 8.98 50.70
C LYS A 147 10.76 7.97 51.00
N LYS A 148 9.61 8.12 50.34
CA LYS A 148 8.54 7.10 50.36
C LYS A 148 9.14 5.81 49.81
N ASN A 149 9.22 4.78 50.64
CA ASN A 149 9.55 3.44 50.17
C ASN A 149 8.31 2.85 49.51
N TYR A 150 8.47 2.16 48.39
CA TYR A 150 7.35 1.53 47.67
C TYR A 150 7.54 0.02 47.62
N ILE A 151 6.41 -0.69 47.63
CA ILE A 151 6.36 -2.12 47.35
C ILE A 151 5.91 -2.28 45.90
N TYR A 152 6.69 -3.02 45.13
CA TYR A 152 6.45 -3.28 43.71
C TYR A 152 6.03 -4.73 43.50
N ARG A 153 5.09 -4.95 42.59
CA ARG A 153 4.73 -6.28 42.08
C ARG A 153 4.61 -6.21 40.57
N SER A 154 5.14 -7.22 39.90
CA SER A 154 5.23 -7.28 38.44
C SER A 154 4.62 -8.57 37.92
N VAL A 155 3.74 -8.44 36.92
CA VAL A 155 3.11 -9.56 36.23
C VAL A 155 3.39 -9.44 34.75
N ARG A 156 3.78 -10.56 34.15
CA ARG A 156 3.90 -10.72 32.71
C ARG A 156 2.74 -11.57 32.20
N VAL A 157 2.20 -11.15 31.07
CA VAL A 157 1.03 -11.73 30.43
C VAL A 157 1.39 -12.04 28.98
N ALA A 158 1.22 -13.31 28.60
CA ALA A 158 1.22 -13.68 27.20
C ALA A 158 -0.18 -13.42 26.64
N THR A 159 -0.23 -12.76 25.49
CA THR A 159 -1.49 -12.60 24.76
C THR A 159 -1.57 -13.62 23.63
N GLY A 160 -2.76 -14.17 23.44
CA GLY A 160 -3.15 -14.94 22.26
C GLY A 160 -4.05 -14.10 21.38
N GLY A 161 -3.97 -14.33 20.09
CA GLY A 161 -4.66 -13.57 19.06
C GLY A 161 -3.97 -13.87 17.74
N GLY A 162 -4.69 -13.83 16.64
CA GLY A 162 -4.16 -14.28 15.36
C GLY A 162 -5.16 -14.06 14.24
N ALA A 163 -4.77 -14.44 13.04
CA ALA A 163 -5.72 -14.47 11.93
C ALA A 163 -6.88 -15.40 12.28
N ILE A 164 -8.11 -14.90 12.11
CA ILE A 164 -9.32 -15.69 12.29
C ILE A 164 -9.31 -16.87 11.30
N PHE A 165 -8.79 -16.61 10.10
CA PHE A 165 -8.58 -17.57 9.03
C PHE A 165 -7.12 -18.01 8.99
N ALA A 166 -6.69 -18.73 10.03
CA ALA A 166 -5.34 -19.31 10.09
C ALA A 166 -5.25 -20.69 9.42
N LYS A 167 -6.39 -21.34 9.19
CA LYS A 167 -6.52 -22.67 8.60
C LYS A 167 -7.62 -22.65 7.54
N ALA A 168 -7.62 -23.65 6.66
CA ALA A 168 -8.61 -23.79 5.60
C ALA A 168 -10.03 -23.85 6.18
N MET A 169 -10.23 -24.78 7.11
CA MET A 169 -11.54 -25.07 7.66
C MET A 169 -11.44 -25.29 9.17
N ILE A 170 -12.25 -24.55 9.91
CA ILE A 170 -12.36 -24.66 11.34
C ILE A 170 -13.82 -24.83 11.71
N ALA A 171 -14.11 -25.84 12.52
CA ALA A 171 -15.41 -26.02 13.15
C ALA A 171 -15.31 -25.91 14.67
N LYS A 172 -16.29 -25.27 15.31
CA LYS A 172 -16.44 -25.32 16.77
C LYS A 172 -16.79 -26.73 17.25
N GLY A 173 -17.58 -27.46 16.45
CA GLY A 173 -18.07 -28.81 16.70
C GLY A 173 -17.73 -29.77 15.56
N ALA A 174 -18.73 -30.49 15.05
CA ALA A 174 -18.52 -31.59 14.12
C ALA A 174 -17.99 -31.19 12.75
N ILE A 175 -17.13 -32.04 12.20
CA ILE A 175 -16.68 -32.01 10.81
C ILE A 175 -16.98 -33.37 10.21
N ASP A 176 -17.82 -33.39 9.18
CA ASP A 176 -18.16 -34.59 8.42
C ASP A 176 -17.80 -34.38 6.95
N MET A 177 -16.78 -35.11 6.49
CA MET A 177 -16.25 -35.10 5.12
C MET A 177 -16.67 -36.33 4.30
N ASN A 178 -17.86 -36.87 4.54
CA ASN A 178 -18.40 -38.05 3.83
C ASN A 178 -18.80 -37.81 2.34
N GLY A 179 -18.34 -36.72 1.72
CA GLY A 179 -18.55 -36.44 0.31
C GLY A 179 -17.68 -37.29 -0.62
N ASN A 180 -18.01 -37.31 -1.90
CA ASN A 180 -17.24 -38.06 -2.91
C ASN A 180 -16.02 -37.24 -3.36
N ASN A 181 -14.81 -37.79 -3.22
CA ASN A 181 -13.55 -37.13 -3.59
C ASN A 181 -13.39 -35.74 -2.95
N VAL A 182 -13.69 -35.62 -1.65
CA VAL A 182 -13.41 -34.40 -0.89
C VAL A 182 -11.90 -34.20 -0.79
N SER A 183 -11.43 -32.98 -1.04
CA SER A 183 -10.04 -32.64 -0.80
C SER A 183 -9.86 -31.27 -0.19
N SER A 184 -8.75 -31.09 0.52
CA SER A 184 -8.32 -29.81 1.09
C SER A 184 -6.85 -29.60 0.75
N ASP A 185 -6.51 -28.44 0.21
CA ASP A 185 -5.13 -28.01 -0.04
C ASP A 185 -5.02 -26.48 0.13
N SER A 186 -3.86 -25.90 -0.19
CA SER A 186 -3.66 -24.45 -0.11
C SER A 186 -2.93 -23.88 -1.32
N PHE A 187 -2.96 -22.56 -1.42
CA PHE A 187 -2.17 -21.76 -2.34
C PHE A 187 -2.00 -20.36 -1.74
N ASP A 188 -1.24 -19.49 -2.41
CA ASP A 188 -1.05 -18.12 -1.93
C ASP A 188 -1.40 -17.11 -3.03
N SER A 189 -2.53 -16.40 -2.87
CA SER A 189 -2.99 -15.40 -3.84
C SER A 189 -2.05 -14.20 -4.00
N ALA A 190 -1.12 -13.97 -3.05
CA ALA A 190 -0.13 -12.90 -3.15
C ALA A 190 1.20 -13.34 -3.79
N ASP A 191 1.44 -14.64 -3.97
CA ASP A 191 2.68 -15.18 -4.52
C ASP A 191 2.44 -15.80 -5.91
N SER A 192 3.12 -15.28 -6.94
CA SER A 192 2.99 -15.75 -8.33
C SER A 192 3.60 -17.14 -8.57
N ASN A 193 4.43 -17.65 -7.66
CA ASN A 193 4.91 -19.04 -7.71
C ASN A 193 3.83 -20.03 -7.26
N TYR A 194 2.92 -19.58 -6.40
CA TYR A 194 1.85 -20.39 -5.81
C TYR A 194 0.45 -19.95 -6.26
N SER A 195 0.37 -19.09 -7.29
CA SER A 195 -0.90 -18.67 -7.90
C SER A 195 -0.67 -18.27 -9.36
N THR A 196 -1.75 -18.20 -10.14
CA THR A 196 -1.73 -17.67 -11.51
C THR A 196 -2.64 -16.46 -11.57
N ASN A 197 -2.04 -15.26 -11.67
CA ASN A 197 -2.74 -13.97 -11.54
C ASN A 197 -3.56 -13.85 -10.24
N GLY A 198 -3.01 -14.37 -9.13
CA GLY A 198 -3.67 -14.38 -7.82
C GLY A 198 -4.75 -15.44 -7.64
N ARG A 199 -5.04 -16.26 -8.66
CA ARG A 199 -6.01 -17.35 -8.59
C ARG A 199 -5.35 -18.70 -8.31
N TYR A 200 -6.16 -19.62 -7.79
CA TYR A 200 -5.75 -21.00 -7.56
C TYR A 200 -5.31 -21.66 -8.87
N ASP A 201 -4.23 -22.43 -8.79
CA ASP A 201 -3.71 -23.22 -9.89
C ASP A 201 -3.29 -24.58 -9.34
N PRO A 202 -3.90 -25.69 -9.79
CA PRO A 202 -3.60 -27.03 -9.28
C PRO A 202 -2.14 -27.44 -9.42
N ALA A 203 -1.42 -26.88 -10.40
CA ALA A 203 0.00 -27.17 -10.59
C ALA A 203 0.88 -26.45 -9.56
N LYS A 204 0.36 -25.42 -8.91
CA LYS A 204 1.07 -24.53 -7.98
C LYS A 204 0.57 -24.62 -6.53
N ARG A 205 -0.28 -25.61 -6.23
CA ARG A 205 -0.82 -25.84 -4.89
C ARG A 205 0.24 -26.25 -3.86
N LYS A 206 -0.10 -26.08 -2.60
CA LYS A 206 0.68 -26.35 -1.39
C LYS A 206 -0.09 -27.26 -0.44
N ASP A 207 0.54 -27.61 0.67
CA ASP A 207 0.03 -28.52 1.72
C ASP A 207 -0.37 -27.79 3.01
N GLY A 208 -0.87 -26.56 2.91
CA GLY A 208 -1.42 -25.77 4.03
C GLY A 208 -2.94 -25.87 4.18
N GLY A 209 -3.58 -26.88 3.58
CA GLY A 209 -5.03 -27.12 3.62
C GLY A 209 -5.52 -27.64 4.97
N ASP A 210 -5.08 -27.02 6.07
CA ASP A 210 -5.31 -27.47 7.44
C ASP A 210 -6.80 -27.47 7.82
N VAL A 211 -7.24 -28.51 8.51
CA VAL A 211 -8.63 -28.68 8.97
C VAL A 211 -8.67 -28.95 10.47
N ALA A 212 -9.51 -28.25 11.21
CA ALA A 212 -9.50 -28.33 12.67
C ALA A 212 -10.88 -28.26 13.32
N THR A 213 -11.11 -29.06 14.35
CA THR A 213 -12.26 -28.93 15.26
C THR A 213 -11.84 -28.46 16.64
N ASN A 214 -12.63 -27.61 17.28
CA ASN A 214 -12.43 -27.22 18.69
C ASN A 214 -13.07 -28.20 19.68
N SER A 215 -13.76 -29.22 19.18
CA SER A 215 -14.35 -30.25 20.01
C SER A 215 -13.29 -31.28 20.41
N GLY A 216 -13.21 -31.57 21.71
CA GLY A 216 -12.45 -32.71 22.25
C GLY A 216 -13.27 -34.01 22.31
N GLN A 217 -14.52 -33.99 21.83
CA GLN A 217 -15.34 -35.19 21.79
C GLN A 217 -14.84 -36.15 20.70
N ARG A 218 -14.77 -37.43 21.06
CA ARG A 218 -14.34 -38.49 20.14
C ARG A 218 -15.27 -38.63 18.94
N ASP A 219 -14.68 -38.99 17.80
CA ASP A 219 -15.33 -39.30 16.53
C ASP A 219 -16.16 -38.17 15.88
N ILE A 220 -15.99 -36.93 16.37
CA ILE A 220 -16.70 -35.74 15.88
C ILE A 220 -16.04 -35.13 14.64
N PHE A 221 -14.74 -35.39 14.44
CA PHE A 221 -14.06 -35.12 13.16
C PHE A 221 -14.00 -36.44 12.38
N ASN A 222 -14.90 -36.59 11.42
CA ASN A 222 -14.88 -37.67 10.44
C ASN A 222 -14.36 -37.15 9.09
N ALA A 223 -13.12 -37.50 8.76
CA ALA A 223 -12.49 -37.19 7.49
C ALA A 223 -12.98 -38.05 6.32
N GLY A 224 -13.84 -39.07 6.55
CA GLY A 224 -14.38 -39.92 5.49
C GLY A 224 -13.27 -40.51 4.64
N ASN A 225 -13.36 -40.40 3.31
CA ASN A 225 -12.28 -40.75 2.38
C ASN A 225 -11.57 -39.50 1.82
N ALA A 226 -11.53 -38.40 2.57
CA ALA A 226 -10.98 -37.15 2.10
C ALA A 226 -9.44 -37.19 1.98
N ASN A 227 -8.94 -36.42 1.02
CA ASN A 227 -7.52 -36.14 0.82
C ASN A 227 -7.18 -34.75 1.37
N ILE A 228 -6.54 -34.69 2.53
CA ILE A 228 -6.19 -33.43 3.20
C ILE A 228 -4.67 -33.23 3.09
N ARG A 229 -4.27 -32.28 2.25
CA ARG A 229 -2.89 -31.84 2.10
C ARG A 229 -2.64 -30.75 3.13
N GLY A 230 -2.29 -31.17 4.33
CA GLY A 230 -2.15 -30.33 5.49
C GLY A 230 -2.35 -31.10 6.78
N ARG A 231 -2.39 -30.36 7.88
CA ARG A 231 -2.51 -30.89 9.23
C ARG A 231 -3.96 -30.92 9.66
N VAL A 232 -4.27 -31.88 10.51
CA VAL A 232 -5.56 -31.98 11.18
C VAL A 232 -5.43 -31.76 12.68
N ALA A 233 -6.39 -31.08 13.28
CA ALA A 233 -6.39 -30.87 14.72
C ALA A 233 -7.77 -31.08 15.34
N SER A 234 -7.79 -31.54 16.58
CA SER A 234 -9.00 -31.63 17.40
C SER A 234 -8.80 -30.91 18.74
N GLY A 235 -9.89 -30.66 19.47
CA GLY A 235 -9.78 -30.19 20.84
C GLY A 235 -9.15 -31.24 21.77
N PRO A 236 -8.73 -30.84 22.99
CA PRO A 236 -8.13 -31.72 23.99
C PRO A 236 -8.86 -33.06 24.17
N GLY A 237 -8.16 -34.17 23.90
CA GLY A 237 -8.68 -35.53 24.04
C GLY A 237 -9.52 -36.06 22.87
N GLY A 238 -9.64 -35.28 21.79
CA GLY A 238 -10.32 -35.66 20.55
C GLY A 238 -9.51 -36.60 19.66
N ASN A 239 -10.13 -37.02 18.55
CA ASN A 239 -9.49 -37.81 17.49
C ASN A 239 -10.09 -37.47 16.11
N VAL A 240 -9.38 -37.88 15.07
CA VAL A 240 -9.87 -37.84 13.68
C VAL A 240 -10.16 -39.26 13.21
N VAL A 241 -11.37 -39.47 12.70
CA VAL A 241 -11.80 -40.74 12.09
C VAL A 241 -11.49 -40.68 10.59
N THR A 242 -10.73 -41.66 10.10
CA THR A 242 -10.36 -41.80 8.70
C THR A 242 -10.97 -43.06 8.11
N GLY A 243 -11.52 -42.95 6.91
CA GLY A 243 -11.97 -44.07 6.08
C GLY A 243 -10.81 -44.75 5.34
N PRO A 244 -11.08 -45.87 4.64
CA PRO A 244 -10.04 -46.72 4.04
C PRO A 244 -9.16 -46.02 3.01
N ASN A 245 -9.67 -44.98 2.34
CA ASN A 245 -8.97 -44.25 1.29
C ASN A 245 -8.60 -42.82 1.70
N SER A 246 -8.82 -42.44 2.96
CA SER A 246 -8.42 -41.10 3.42
C SER A 246 -6.90 -41.00 3.48
N SER A 247 -6.35 -39.90 3.01
CA SER A 247 -4.92 -39.59 3.12
C SER A 247 -4.74 -38.17 3.64
N ILE A 248 -4.02 -38.04 4.75
CA ILE A 248 -3.81 -36.77 5.44
C ILE A 248 -2.33 -36.58 5.71
N GLY A 249 -1.72 -35.51 5.21
CA GLY A 249 -0.29 -35.29 5.38
C GLY A 249 0.28 -34.23 4.44
N SER A 250 1.59 -34.30 4.24
CA SER A 250 2.32 -33.53 3.25
C SER A 250 1.81 -33.78 1.82
N MET A 251 2.18 -32.88 0.90
CA MET A 251 1.90 -33.06 -0.53
C MET A 251 2.39 -34.43 -1.05
N GLY A 252 3.55 -34.90 -0.60
CA GLY A 252 4.14 -36.17 -1.01
C GLY A 252 3.34 -37.37 -0.51
N TRP A 253 2.95 -37.39 0.76
CA TRP A 253 2.16 -38.46 1.38
C TRP A 253 0.80 -38.66 0.72
N VAL A 254 0.11 -37.55 0.48
CA VAL A 254 -1.22 -37.58 -0.15
C VAL A 254 -1.13 -38.00 -1.62
N ASN A 255 -0.12 -37.51 -2.36
CA ASN A 255 0.04 -37.85 -3.77
C ASN A 255 0.54 -39.29 -3.99
N SER A 256 1.19 -39.92 -3.01
CA SER A 256 1.51 -41.36 -3.09
C SER A 256 0.30 -42.26 -2.83
N GLY A 257 -0.84 -41.69 -2.42
CA GLY A 257 -2.07 -42.43 -2.11
C GLY A 257 -1.97 -43.26 -0.84
N THR A 258 -1.07 -42.90 0.08
CA THR A 258 -0.88 -43.62 1.34
C THR A 258 -2.06 -43.36 2.27
N PRO A 259 -2.82 -44.38 2.70
CA PRO A 259 -3.97 -44.16 3.57
C PRO A 259 -3.56 -43.83 5.01
N GLY A 260 -4.41 -43.08 5.71
CA GLY A 260 -4.22 -42.63 7.08
C GLY A 260 -3.54 -41.26 7.21
N ILE A 261 -3.17 -40.95 8.45
CA ILE A 261 -2.55 -39.67 8.82
C ILE A 261 -1.03 -39.85 8.90
N GLU A 262 -0.28 -39.01 8.19
CA GLU A 262 1.18 -38.94 8.27
C GLU A 262 1.62 -38.65 9.72
N PRO A 263 2.61 -39.38 10.28
CA PRO A 263 3.11 -39.12 11.62
C PRO A 263 3.49 -37.65 11.82
N GLY A 264 2.93 -36.99 12.85
CA GLY A 264 3.16 -35.58 13.15
C GLY A 264 2.20 -34.59 12.48
N TYR A 265 1.23 -35.07 11.67
CA TYR A 265 0.20 -34.24 11.03
C TYR A 265 -1.13 -34.18 11.79
N PHE A 266 -1.20 -34.77 12.98
CA PHE A 266 -2.34 -34.67 13.89
C PHE A 266 -1.93 -34.09 15.25
N THR A 267 -2.74 -33.16 15.78
CA THR A 267 -2.66 -32.68 17.16
C THR A 267 -4.04 -32.64 17.81
N ASP A 268 -4.09 -32.80 19.13
CA ASP A 268 -5.32 -32.74 19.93
C ASP A 268 -5.35 -31.52 20.86
N ASP A 269 -4.64 -30.44 20.52
CA ASP A 269 -4.45 -29.26 21.37
C ASP A 269 -5.22 -28.04 20.88
N MET A 270 -6.20 -28.23 19.99
CA MET A 270 -6.92 -27.12 19.39
C MET A 270 -7.79 -26.41 20.43
N ASN A 271 -7.43 -25.16 20.73
CA ASN A 271 -8.13 -24.33 21.70
C ASN A 271 -8.22 -22.90 21.19
N MET A 272 -9.31 -22.58 20.52
CA MET A 272 -9.57 -21.25 19.98
C MET A 272 -10.93 -20.72 20.42
N SER A 273 -10.99 -19.40 20.58
CA SER A 273 -12.22 -18.70 20.94
C SER A 273 -12.98 -18.27 19.68
N PHE A 274 -14.30 -18.39 19.73
CA PHE A 274 -15.22 -18.03 18.64
C PHE A 274 -16.20 -16.96 19.13
N PRO A 275 -15.76 -15.69 19.29
CA PRO A 275 -16.65 -14.63 19.73
C PRO A 275 -17.77 -14.37 18.72
N ASP A 276 -18.93 -14.02 19.25
CA ASP A 276 -20.08 -13.64 18.44
C ASP A 276 -19.85 -12.35 17.65
N VAL A 277 -20.36 -12.31 16.42
CA VAL A 277 -20.33 -11.11 15.58
C VAL A 277 -21.47 -10.18 15.98
N THR A 278 -21.18 -8.89 16.14
CA THR A 278 -22.21 -7.86 16.35
C THR A 278 -22.60 -7.20 15.03
N PRO A 279 -23.82 -6.66 14.90
CA PRO A 279 -24.21 -5.86 13.74
C PRO A 279 -23.20 -4.72 13.46
N PRO A 280 -22.81 -4.49 12.21
CA PRO A 280 -21.77 -3.51 11.84
C PRO A 280 -22.24 -2.05 11.90
N PHE A 281 -23.55 -1.83 11.78
CA PHE A 281 -24.21 -0.53 11.76
C PHE A 281 -25.70 -0.70 12.12
N THR A 282 -26.36 0.40 12.49
CA THR A 282 -27.77 0.41 12.92
C THR A 282 -28.74 0.78 11.80
N SER A 283 -28.27 1.40 10.73
CA SER A 283 -29.06 1.79 9.56
C SER A 283 -28.22 1.75 8.29
N GLY A 284 -28.84 1.46 7.14
CA GLY A 284 -28.18 1.49 5.84
C GLY A 284 -29.17 1.70 4.71
N ILE A 285 -28.66 1.91 3.50
CA ILE A 285 -29.47 2.15 2.30
C ILE A 285 -29.95 0.83 1.69
N SER A 286 -31.13 0.81 1.08
CA SER A 286 -31.58 -0.38 0.36
C SER A 286 -30.79 -0.52 -0.96
N PRO A 287 -30.23 -1.71 -1.27
CA PRO A 287 -29.60 -1.99 -2.55
C PRO A 287 -30.52 -1.68 -3.73
N ARG A 288 -29.96 -1.16 -4.82
CA ARG A 288 -30.72 -0.82 -6.03
C ARG A 288 -30.29 -1.70 -7.20
N SER A 289 -31.21 -2.00 -8.11
CA SER A 289 -30.89 -2.63 -9.38
C SER A 289 -30.05 -1.71 -10.26
N GLY A 290 -29.19 -2.30 -11.08
CA GLY A 290 -28.34 -1.53 -11.97
C GLY A 290 -27.77 -2.36 -13.11
N ILE A 291 -27.33 -1.66 -14.15
CA ILE A 291 -26.63 -2.24 -15.29
C ILE A 291 -25.14 -1.96 -15.10
N VAL A 292 -24.33 -3.01 -15.20
CA VAL A 292 -22.88 -2.91 -15.17
C VAL A 292 -22.36 -3.19 -16.56
N THR A 293 -21.62 -2.23 -17.11
CA THR A 293 -20.98 -2.35 -18.42
C THR A 293 -19.55 -2.81 -18.20
N ASN A 294 -19.21 -3.99 -18.70
CA ASN A 294 -17.85 -4.52 -18.62
C ASN A 294 -17.04 -4.00 -19.81
N TYR A 295 -15.92 -3.37 -19.51
CA TYR A 295 -14.94 -2.94 -20.50
C TYR A 295 -13.82 -3.98 -20.57
N ALA A 296 -13.58 -4.57 -21.75
CA ALA A 296 -12.33 -5.28 -21.99
C ALA A 296 -11.30 -4.25 -22.43
N TYR A 297 -10.23 -4.19 -21.66
CA TYR A 297 -9.01 -3.53 -22.05
C TYR A 297 -8.13 -4.60 -22.68
N THR A 298 -8.01 -4.59 -24.01
CA THR A 298 -6.99 -5.40 -24.67
C THR A 298 -5.69 -4.64 -24.57
N TYR A 299 -4.84 -5.11 -23.68
CA TYR A 299 -3.47 -4.64 -23.57
C TYR A 299 -2.63 -5.39 -24.59
N SER A 300 -2.22 -4.69 -25.65
CA SER A 300 -1.35 -5.26 -26.66
C SER A 300 0.02 -4.62 -26.55
N THR A 301 1.04 -5.43 -26.24
CA THR A 301 2.45 -5.08 -26.46
C THR A 301 2.80 -5.31 -27.92
N THR A 302 2.18 -4.53 -28.82
CA THR A 302 2.66 -4.50 -30.21
C THR A 302 3.82 -3.52 -30.28
N ILE A 303 5.03 -4.03 -30.53
CA ILE A 303 6.11 -3.20 -31.06
C ILE A 303 5.66 -2.81 -32.47
N VAL A 304 5.13 -1.61 -32.63
CA VAL A 304 4.89 -1.04 -33.95
C VAL A 304 6.14 -0.24 -34.33
N SER A 305 6.96 -0.78 -35.22
CA SER A 305 8.01 0.00 -35.88
C SER A 305 7.39 0.85 -36.98
N THR A 306 6.88 2.03 -36.64
CA THR A 306 6.45 2.99 -37.65
C THR A 306 7.60 3.93 -38.00
N ALA A 307 7.84 4.16 -39.30
CA ALA A 307 8.77 5.21 -39.75
C ALA A 307 8.23 6.63 -39.55
N THR A 308 6.98 6.76 -39.07
CA THR A 308 6.28 8.02 -38.85
C THR A 308 5.52 7.98 -37.52
N LEU A 309 5.64 9.06 -36.75
CA LEU A 309 4.96 9.22 -35.46
C LEU A 309 3.45 9.38 -35.70
N PRO A 310 2.59 8.56 -35.07
CA PRO A 310 1.14 8.71 -35.22
C PRO A 310 0.68 10.04 -34.58
N ILE A 311 -0.18 10.77 -35.30
CA ILE A 311 -0.80 12.02 -34.85
C ILE A 311 -2.31 11.80 -34.72
N PRO A 312 -2.93 12.07 -33.56
CA PRO A 312 -2.33 12.58 -32.32
C PRO A 312 -1.53 11.52 -31.55
N VAL A 313 -0.51 11.96 -30.80
CA VAL A 313 0.38 11.08 -30.03
C VAL A 313 -0.36 10.49 -28.82
N PRO A 314 -0.37 9.15 -28.63
CA PRO A 314 -0.99 8.54 -27.46
C PRO A 314 -0.29 8.94 -26.13
N PRO A 315 -1.05 9.23 -25.06
CA PRO A 315 -0.49 9.55 -23.74
C PRO A 315 0.36 8.39 -23.18
N GLY A 316 1.55 8.69 -22.65
CA GLY A 316 2.46 7.69 -22.05
C GLY A 316 3.56 7.15 -22.97
N THR A 317 3.74 7.74 -24.17
CA THR A 317 4.81 7.34 -25.10
C THR A 317 6.19 7.81 -24.61
N VAL A 318 7.11 6.89 -24.31
CA VAL A 318 8.53 7.17 -24.08
C VAL A 318 9.32 6.78 -25.33
N THR A 319 9.93 7.74 -26.02
CA THR A 319 10.72 7.47 -27.23
C THR A 319 12.21 7.37 -26.92
N ASN A 320 12.78 6.17 -27.03
CA ASN A 320 14.24 6.00 -27.09
C ASN A 320 14.66 6.12 -28.55
N PHE A 321 15.09 7.31 -29.01
CA PHE A 321 15.62 7.43 -30.36
C PHE A 321 17.12 7.13 -30.40
N SER A 322 17.49 6.21 -31.28
CA SER A 322 18.77 6.27 -32.00
C SER A 322 18.71 7.44 -32.99
N THR A 323 19.82 8.15 -33.17
CA THR A 323 19.93 9.38 -33.97
C THR A 323 19.20 9.29 -35.31
N ILE A 324 18.13 10.09 -35.47
CA ILE A 324 17.49 10.34 -36.77
C ILE A 324 17.90 11.74 -37.22
N THR A 325 18.65 11.83 -38.32
CA THR A 325 18.88 13.09 -39.02
C THR A 325 17.60 13.48 -39.76
N SER A 326 16.82 14.39 -39.19
CA SER A 326 15.65 14.99 -39.84
C SER A 326 16.00 16.37 -40.40
N SER A 327 15.57 16.65 -41.63
CA SER A 327 15.73 17.96 -42.29
C SER A 327 14.56 18.92 -42.02
N LYS A 328 13.65 18.60 -41.08
CA LYS A 328 12.50 19.44 -40.73
C LYS A 328 12.36 19.67 -39.22
N HIS A 329 12.12 20.92 -38.85
CA HIS A 329 11.87 21.38 -37.48
C HIS A 329 10.50 20.89 -36.97
N PRO A 330 10.41 20.30 -35.76
CA PRO A 330 9.13 19.98 -35.13
C PRO A 330 8.47 21.25 -34.58
N GLY A 331 7.27 21.58 -35.03
CA GLY A 331 6.51 22.74 -34.55
C GLY A 331 6.15 22.63 -33.07
N TRP A 332 6.04 23.77 -32.40
CA TRP A 332 5.87 23.88 -30.95
C TRP A 332 4.48 23.37 -30.51
N GLY A 333 4.48 22.39 -29.61
CA GLY A 333 3.32 21.90 -28.88
C GLY A 333 3.72 21.64 -27.42
N VAL A 334 3.00 22.33 -26.53
CA VAL A 334 3.15 22.48 -25.08
C VAL A 334 3.43 21.16 -24.30
N GLY A 335 4.51 21.14 -23.53
CA GLY A 335 4.82 20.09 -22.54
C GLY A 335 6.31 20.07 -22.19
N SER A 336 6.65 20.27 -20.92
CA SER A 336 8.03 20.37 -20.43
C SER A 336 8.86 19.12 -20.73
N ILE A 337 9.81 19.23 -21.67
CA ILE A 337 10.89 18.26 -21.86
C ILE A 337 12.13 18.85 -21.19
N THR A 338 12.67 18.17 -20.17
CA THR A 338 14.00 18.49 -19.63
C THR A 338 15.03 17.79 -20.50
N THR A 339 15.81 18.55 -21.26
CA THR A 339 16.93 18.02 -22.07
C THR A 339 18.26 18.32 -21.40
N ASN A 340 19.10 17.29 -21.28
CA ASN A 340 20.50 17.44 -20.89
C ASN A 340 21.26 18.09 -22.06
N VAL A 341 22.04 19.13 -21.76
CA VAL A 341 23.07 19.83 -22.58
C VAL A 341 23.22 19.38 -24.04
N SER A 342 22.91 20.28 -24.97
CA SER A 342 23.12 20.11 -26.41
C SER A 342 24.26 21.00 -26.94
N VAL A 343 25.20 20.44 -27.71
CA VAL A 343 26.01 21.20 -28.69
C VAL A 343 25.54 20.76 -30.06
N ILE A 344 24.96 21.68 -30.85
CA ILE A 344 24.38 21.43 -32.17
C ILE A 344 25.09 22.31 -33.19
N THR A 345 25.54 21.73 -34.29
CA THR A 345 25.99 22.46 -35.49
C THR A 345 24.91 22.28 -36.56
N THR A 346 24.24 23.36 -36.95
CA THR A 346 23.15 23.37 -37.94
C THR A 346 23.48 24.29 -39.12
N THR A 347 22.86 24.08 -40.28
CA THR A 347 23.08 24.87 -41.50
C THR A 347 21.90 25.77 -41.92
N ASN A 348 20.83 25.94 -41.12
CA ASN A 348 19.71 26.88 -41.41
C ASN A 348 19.33 27.78 -40.21
N TYR A 349 18.95 29.05 -40.51
CA TYR A 349 18.63 30.17 -39.58
C TYR A 349 17.22 30.06 -38.93
N PRO A 350 17.05 30.35 -37.62
CA PRO A 350 15.76 30.43 -36.92
C PRO A 350 15.23 31.87 -36.79
N ASP A 351 13.93 32.07 -37.03
CA ASP A 351 13.20 33.33 -36.80
C ASP A 351 12.61 33.37 -35.36
N ASP A 352 12.64 34.55 -34.74
CA ASP A 352 12.20 34.92 -33.37
C ASP A 352 13.09 34.51 -32.18
N PHE A 353 14.10 35.35 -31.90
CA PHE A 353 14.88 35.34 -30.66
C PHE A 353 14.83 36.73 -30.00
N GLU A 354 14.24 36.84 -28.81
CA GLU A 354 14.55 37.95 -27.89
C GLU A 354 15.91 37.68 -27.25
N GLY A 355 16.96 38.28 -27.80
CA GLY A 355 18.31 38.23 -27.22
C GLY A 355 19.39 38.63 -28.22
N ARG A 356 20.23 39.60 -27.84
CA ARG A 356 21.25 40.24 -28.70
C ARG A 356 22.30 39.27 -29.25
N VAL A 357 22.46 39.22 -30.58
CA VAL A 357 23.70 38.77 -31.26
C VAL A 357 23.90 39.57 -32.57
N LEU A 358 25.15 39.95 -32.90
CA LEU A 358 25.54 40.85 -33.99
C LEU A 358 26.14 40.13 -35.24
N THR A 359 25.53 40.37 -36.42
CA THR A 359 26.05 40.55 -37.83
C THR A 359 26.88 39.45 -38.56
N ASN A 360 26.91 39.24 -39.91
CA ASN A 360 26.19 39.70 -41.16
C ASN A 360 26.87 39.07 -42.43
N ILE A 361 26.21 38.35 -43.38
CA ILE A 361 26.59 38.15 -44.83
C ILE A 361 25.35 37.77 -45.72
N ALA A 362 25.20 38.29 -46.96
CA ALA A 362 24.05 38.11 -47.89
C ALA A 362 24.44 37.82 -49.38
N TYR A 363 23.58 37.13 -50.17
CA TYR A 363 23.68 36.93 -51.65
C TYR A 363 22.31 36.97 -52.38
N MET A 364 22.27 37.26 -53.71
CA MET A 364 21.10 37.67 -54.54
C MET A 364 20.65 36.68 -55.65
N TYR A 365 19.35 36.69 -56.03
CA TYR A 365 18.77 35.90 -57.16
C TYR A 365 18.00 36.78 -58.19
N PHE A 366 17.76 36.23 -59.40
CA PHE A 366 17.23 36.92 -60.59
C PHE A 366 15.89 36.32 -60.99
N THR A 367 14.86 37.13 -61.29
CA THR A 367 13.59 36.61 -61.83
C THR A 367 13.03 37.51 -62.94
N ASN A 368 12.26 36.91 -63.86
CA ASN A 368 11.58 37.57 -64.97
C ASN A 368 10.08 37.82 -64.67
N THR A 369 9.64 37.70 -63.41
CA THR A 369 8.25 37.90 -62.98
C THR A 369 8.18 38.85 -61.77
N TYR A 370 7.33 39.87 -61.84
CA TYR A 370 7.23 40.91 -60.81
C TYR A 370 6.43 40.41 -59.59
N PRO A 371 6.94 40.49 -58.34
CA PRO A 371 6.17 40.11 -57.17
C PRO A 371 5.08 41.14 -56.83
N SER A 372 3.87 40.68 -56.51
CA SER A 372 2.75 41.48 -55.99
C SER A 372 2.15 40.83 -54.72
N PRO A 373 2.00 41.57 -53.60
CA PRO A 373 2.34 42.97 -53.42
C PRO A 373 3.85 43.19 -53.58
N ALA A 374 4.21 44.32 -54.18
CA ALA A 374 5.61 44.68 -54.35
C ALA A 374 6.26 44.66 -52.95
N PRO A 375 7.33 43.88 -52.74
CA PRO A 375 8.15 44.10 -51.57
C PRO A 375 8.57 45.57 -51.63
N SER A 376 8.41 46.28 -50.52
CA SER A 376 9.02 47.60 -50.36
C SER A 376 10.54 47.40 -50.45
N PRO A 377 11.26 48.07 -51.37
CA PRO A 377 12.47 48.69 -50.86
C PRO A 377 12.93 49.94 -51.62
N ILE A 378 13.75 50.71 -50.91
CA ILE A 378 14.74 51.62 -51.47
C ILE A 378 15.57 50.87 -52.52
N VAL A 379 15.47 51.29 -53.77
CA VAL A 379 16.31 50.87 -54.90
C VAL A 379 17.57 51.73 -54.90
N TYR A 380 18.76 51.11 -54.94
CA TYR A 380 19.98 51.76 -55.44
C TYR A 380 20.84 50.79 -56.27
N THR A 381 21.30 51.31 -57.40
CA THR A 381 22.27 50.80 -58.38
C THR A 381 23.64 51.49 -58.17
N ASN A 382 24.77 50.78 -58.17
CA ASN A 382 26.02 51.00 -58.98
C ASN A 382 27.19 50.05 -58.59
N SER A 383 27.92 49.40 -59.51
CA SER A 383 28.93 48.29 -59.35
C SER A 383 30.23 48.58 -58.58
N VAL A 384 30.97 47.57 -58.05
CA VAL A 384 32.36 47.13 -58.42
C VAL A 384 33.09 46.17 -57.42
N THR A 385 33.75 45.15 -58.02
CA THR A 385 35.00 44.33 -57.83
C THR A 385 35.72 44.05 -56.48
N VAL A 386 36.22 42.80 -56.38
CA VAL A 386 36.93 42.11 -55.27
C VAL A 386 38.46 42.03 -55.49
N THR A 387 39.26 42.15 -54.42
CA THR A 387 40.69 41.77 -54.39
C THR A 387 40.95 40.83 -53.20
N ASN A 388 41.51 39.64 -53.45
CA ASN A 388 41.85 38.65 -52.41
C ASN A 388 43.32 38.81 -51.94
N TYR A 389 43.59 38.60 -50.65
CA TYR A 389 44.92 38.21 -50.15
C TYR A 389 44.83 37.03 -49.16
N PRO A 390 45.87 36.18 -49.07
CA PRO A 390 45.80 34.83 -48.51
C PRO A 390 46.47 34.71 -47.11
N PRO A 391 46.78 33.49 -46.63
CA PRO A 391 46.19 32.83 -45.47
C PRO A 391 46.87 33.20 -44.13
N VAL A 392 46.09 33.34 -43.04
CA VAL A 392 46.64 33.56 -41.69
C VAL A 392 46.29 32.35 -40.81
N PRO A 393 47.24 31.81 -40.03
CA PRO A 393 47.16 30.46 -39.48
C PRO A 393 46.09 30.31 -38.39
N SER A 394 45.47 29.13 -38.40
CA SER A 394 44.48 28.73 -37.41
C SER A 394 45.14 28.29 -36.10
N PRO A 395 44.66 28.75 -34.93
CA PRO A 395 43.57 29.72 -34.74
C PRO A 395 44.09 31.14 -34.56
N ALA A 396 43.56 32.09 -35.33
CA ALA A 396 43.67 33.53 -35.05
C ALA A 396 42.69 33.92 -33.91
N PRO A 397 43.00 34.93 -33.07
CA PRO A 397 42.24 35.27 -31.87
C PRO A 397 40.82 35.78 -32.15
N ILE A 398 39.91 35.50 -31.22
CA ILE A 398 38.51 35.94 -31.21
C ILE A 398 38.45 37.48 -31.18
N GLY A 399 37.90 38.12 -32.23
CA GLY A 399 37.58 39.55 -32.25
C GLY A 399 37.83 40.32 -33.55
N THR A 400 38.39 39.73 -34.61
CA THR A 400 38.69 40.44 -35.85
C THR A 400 37.46 40.56 -36.77
N VAL A 401 36.94 41.78 -36.94
CA VAL A 401 35.84 42.11 -37.86
C VAL A 401 36.40 42.40 -39.26
N TYR A 402 35.94 41.68 -40.28
CA TYR A 402 36.20 42.00 -41.69
C TYR A 402 34.97 42.69 -42.29
N VAL A 403 35.13 43.94 -42.73
CA VAL A 403 34.11 44.70 -43.47
C VAL A 403 34.36 44.48 -44.97
N LEU A 404 33.49 43.72 -45.63
CA LEU A 404 33.49 43.61 -47.10
C LEU A 404 32.36 44.49 -47.65
N SER A 405 32.74 45.55 -48.36
CA SER A 405 31.82 46.48 -49.03
C SER A 405 31.85 46.20 -50.53
N PHE A 406 30.70 46.00 -51.18
CA PHE A 406 30.59 45.99 -52.64
C PHE A 406 29.33 46.72 -53.13
N THR A 407 29.53 47.49 -54.20
CA THR A 407 28.57 48.30 -54.96
C THR A 407 28.09 47.45 -56.19
N THR A 408 26.85 47.54 -56.73
CA THR A 408 26.30 46.78 -57.90
C THR A 408 25.82 47.54 -59.17
N SER A 409 26.20 47.11 -60.39
CA SER A 409 25.72 47.50 -61.75
C SER A 409 26.41 48.61 -62.58
N ALA A 410 26.85 48.20 -63.79
CA ALA A 410 26.45 48.85 -65.04
C ALA A 410 25.16 48.15 -65.54
N CYS A 411 24.23 48.92 -66.11
CA CYS A 411 22.91 48.47 -66.59
C CYS A 411 22.97 47.64 -67.91
N PRO A 412 22.02 46.72 -68.17
CA PRO A 412 21.69 46.27 -69.52
C PRO A 412 20.95 47.37 -70.29
N SER A 413 21.28 47.53 -71.58
CA SER A 413 20.70 48.53 -72.49
C SER A 413 19.19 48.34 -72.69
N SER A 414 18.44 49.44 -72.59
CA SER A 414 17.00 49.51 -72.89
C SER A 414 16.74 49.29 -74.39
N VAL A 415 15.89 48.32 -74.74
CA VAL A 415 15.32 48.22 -76.09
C VAL A 415 14.12 49.19 -76.15
N SER A 416 14.18 50.19 -77.03
CA SER A 416 13.10 51.19 -77.14
C SER A 416 11.99 50.66 -78.04
N GLY A 417 10.75 50.64 -77.54
CA GLY A 417 9.56 50.35 -78.35
C GLY A 417 9.13 51.60 -79.13
N TYR A 418 8.78 51.45 -80.41
CA TYR A 418 8.52 52.56 -81.32
C TYR A 418 7.34 52.29 -82.27
N ASN A 419 6.33 53.16 -82.28
CA ASN A 419 5.17 53.08 -83.19
C ASN A 419 4.94 54.45 -83.88
N LYS A 420 4.63 54.47 -85.20
CA LYS A 420 4.26 55.66 -85.99
C LYS A 420 2.84 55.55 -86.56
N SER A 421 2.09 56.64 -86.65
CA SER A 421 0.80 56.70 -87.38
C SER A 421 0.50 58.09 -87.95
N ASN A 422 -0.05 58.15 -89.17
CA ASN A 422 -0.38 59.38 -89.89
C ASN A 422 -1.84 59.83 -89.70
N ALA A 423 -2.61 59.19 -88.81
CA ALA A 423 -4.02 59.51 -88.57
C ALA A 423 -4.21 60.86 -87.84
N ASN A 424 -5.28 61.58 -88.19
CA ASN A 424 -5.70 62.80 -87.49
C ASN A 424 -7.21 62.75 -87.17
N PRO A 425 -7.63 62.82 -85.89
CA PRO A 425 -6.82 62.94 -84.68
C PRO A 425 -5.91 61.72 -84.40
N PRO A 426 -4.88 61.85 -83.54
CA PRO A 426 -3.98 60.74 -83.19
C PRO A 426 -4.75 59.49 -82.70
N PRO A 427 -4.30 58.28 -83.04
CA PRO A 427 -4.85 57.06 -82.44
C PRO A 427 -4.58 57.06 -80.93
N ASP A 428 -5.58 56.66 -80.12
CA ASP A 428 -5.37 56.47 -78.69
C ASP A 428 -4.56 55.18 -78.46
N TRP A 429 -3.24 55.29 -78.49
CA TRP A 429 -2.36 54.22 -78.06
C TRP A 429 -2.46 54.12 -76.54
N GLY A 430 -3.22 53.12 -76.07
CA GLY A 430 -3.29 52.74 -74.67
C GLY A 430 -1.87 52.61 -74.10
N VAL A 431 -1.60 53.28 -72.98
CA VAL A 431 -0.29 53.22 -72.34
C VAL A 431 -0.02 51.79 -71.86
N PRO A 432 1.22 51.27 -71.98
CA PRO A 432 1.59 49.98 -71.39
C PRO A 432 1.25 49.97 -69.89
N ALA A 433 0.84 48.82 -69.36
CA ALA A 433 0.43 48.71 -67.96
C ALA A 433 1.54 49.21 -67.01
N PRO A 434 1.21 49.98 -65.94
CA PRO A 434 2.19 50.43 -64.97
C PRO A 434 3.01 49.27 -64.40
N GLY A 435 4.35 49.36 -64.48
CA GLY A 435 5.28 48.33 -63.99
C GLY A 435 6.01 47.53 -65.08
N THR A 436 5.69 47.69 -66.37
CA THR A 436 6.35 46.97 -67.48
C THR A 436 7.37 47.82 -68.28
N TYR A 437 7.57 49.09 -67.93
CA TYR A 437 8.49 50.03 -68.60
C TYR A 437 9.19 50.95 -67.59
N LEU A 438 10.38 51.45 -67.93
CA LEU A 438 11.22 52.29 -67.08
C LEU A 438 11.41 53.66 -67.75
N GLY A 439 11.17 54.74 -67.00
CA GLY A 439 11.25 56.11 -67.52
C GLY A 439 9.96 56.63 -68.20
N PRO A 440 9.95 57.91 -68.64
CA PRO A 440 8.75 58.57 -69.16
C PRO A 440 8.35 58.06 -70.55
N VAL A 441 7.05 57.85 -70.78
CA VAL A 441 6.49 57.59 -72.11
C VAL A 441 6.34 58.92 -72.85
N THR A 442 7.03 59.09 -73.98
CA THR A 442 6.97 60.35 -74.75
C THR A 442 6.01 60.18 -75.92
N LYS A 443 4.99 61.06 -76.04
CA LYS A 443 4.11 61.16 -77.21
C LYS A 443 4.41 62.47 -77.95
N ALA A 444 4.72 62.42 -79.24
CA ALA A 444 5.05 63.61 -80.02
C ALA A 444 4.54 63.53 -81.46
N PHE A 445 4.28 64.70 -82.06
CA PHE A 445 3.94 64.85 -83.48
C PHE A 445 5.17 65.31 -84.26
N TYR A 446 5.53 64.57 -85.29
CA TYR A 446 6.55 64.95 -86.24
C TYR A 446 5.92 65.70 -87.42
N ASN A 447 6.49 66.86 -87.78
CA ASN A 447 6.11 67.62 -88.95
C ASN A 447 7.37 68.03 -89.73
N GLY A 448 7.76 67.20 -90.70
CA GLY A 448 8.92 67.38 -91.55
C GLY A 448 8.56 67.89 -92.94
N GLY A 449 7.57 68.79 -93.05
CA GLY A 449 7.09 69.31 -94.33
C GLY A 449 6.17 68.33 -95.05
N SER A 450 6.74 67.38 -95.80
CA SER A 450 6.00 66.37 -96.59
C SER A 450 5.52 65.16 -95.76
N GLU A 451 6.12 64.91 -94.59
CA GLU A 451 5.69 63.86 -93.65
C GLU A 451 5.14 64.44 -92.36
N LYS A 452 3.94 63.97 -91.97
CA LYS A 452 3.26 64.35 -90.73
C LYS A 452 2.71 63.10 -90.04
N TYR A 453 3.23 62.77 -88.86
CA TYR A 453 2.80 61.58 -88.09
C TYR A 453 3.02 61.72 -86.60
N TRP A 454 2.23 60.98 -85.83
CA TRP A 454 2.40 60.80 -84.39
C TRP A 454 3.34 59.64 -84.10
N TYR A 455 4.12 59.73 -83.03
CA TYR A 455 4.94 58.62 -82.52
C TYR A 455 4.99 58.57 -80.99
N VAL A 456 5.20 57.35 -80.47
CA VAL A 456 5.39 57.10 -79.03
C VAL A 456 6.63 56.25 -78.78
N THR A 457 7.41 56.63 -77.76
CA THR A 457 8.60 55.92 -77.28
C THR A 457 8.56 55.65 -75.79
N TYR A 458 9.06 54.48 -75.39
CA TYR A 458 9.28 54.07 -73.99
C TYR A 458 10.35 52.97 -73.91
N SER A 459 10.92 52.76 -72.72
CA SER A 459 11.92 51.72 -72.46
C SER A 459 11.28 50.57 -71.69
N ASN A 460 11.31 49.34 -72.20
CA ASN A 460 10.71 48.18 -71.53
C ASN A 460 11.57 47.65 -70.35
N ILE A 461 10.92 47.10 -69.32
CA ILE A 461 11.60 46.37 -68.23
C ILE A 461 11.66 44.89 -68.59
N VAL A 462 12.87 44.31 -68.68
CA VAL A 462 13.07 42.94 -69.18
C VAL A 462 13.35 41.92 -68.06
N TYR A 463 13.91 42.34 -66.91
CA TYR A 463 14.17 41.46 -65.76
C TYR A 463 14.07 42.24 -64.43
N TYR A 464 13.78 41.54 -63.33
CA TYR A 464 13.75 42.07 -61.96
C TYR A 464 14.81 41.41 -61.07
N TYR A 465 15.37 42.18 -60.15
CA TYR A 465 16.40 41.73 -59.22
C TYR A 465 15.98 42.01 -57.79
N TYR A 466 16.06 41.00 -56.91
CA TYR A 466 15.87 41.16 -55.47
C TYR A 466 16.69 40.11 -54.69
N PRO A 467 17.27 40.44 -53.53
CA PRO A 467 17.99 39.48 -52.71
C PRO A 467 17.06 38.43 -52.06
N VAL A 468 17.48 37.16 -52.06
CA VAL A 468 16.92 36.09 -51.22
C VAL A 468 18.08 35.24 -50.71
N THR A 469 18.12 34.96 -49.41
CA THR A 469 19.15 34.10 -48.79
C THR A 469 18.73 32.63 -48.86
N ARG A 470 19.46 31.78 -49.58
CA ARG A 470 19.37 30.29 -49.47
C ARG A 470 20.71 29.60 -49.77
N TYR A 471 20.92 28.49 -49.08
CA TYR A 471 22.15 27.69 -49.00
C TYR A 471 22.38 26.80 -50.23
N ALA A 472 23.63 26.59 -50.63
CA ALA A 472 24.00 25.62 -51.67
C ALA A 472 25.04 24.61 -51.16
N PHE A 473 24.81 23.34 -51.50
CA PHE A 473 25.63 22.18 -51.16
C PHE A 473 26.28 21.60 -52.43
N ALA A 474 27.49 21.05 -52.35
CA ALA A 474 28.07 20.25 -53.42
C ALA A 474 27.67 18.78 -53.28
N VAL A 475 27.17 18.17 -54.37
CA VAL A 475 26.88 16.74 -54.46
C VAL A 475 27.76 16.13 -55.57
N MET A 476 28.54 15.11 -55.22
CA MET A 476 29.07 14.12 -56.16
C MET A 476 28.73 12.72 -55.63
N ALA A 477 28.12 11.88 -56.48
CA ALA A 477 27.97 10.42 -56.28
C ALA A 477 29.26 9.72 -56.78
N TYR A 478 29.74 8.58 -56.25
CA TYR A 478 29.15 7.23 -56.39
C TYR A 478 29.91 6.15 -55.57
N THR A 479 29.24 4.99 -55.42
CA THR A 479 29.71 3.59 -55.26
C THR A 479 29.92 3.02 -53.85
N TYR A 480 29.27 1.88 -53.57
CA TYR A 480 29.32 1.13 -52.31
C TYR A 480 30.33 -0.02 -52.37
N THR A 481 30.95 -0.34 -51.22
CA THR A 481 31.41 -1.69 -50.89
C THR A 481 31.02 -2.03 -49.46
N ALA A 482 30.37 -3.18 -49.30
CA ALA A 482 29.87 -3.70 -48.04
C ALA A 482 31.00 -4.01 -47.05
N THR A 483 30.76 -3.77 -45.76
CA THR A 483 31.42 -4.51 -44.68
C THR A 483 30.41 -4.72 -43.56
N THR A 484 30.05 -5.98 -43.35
CA THR A 484 29.17 -6.46 -42.29
C THR A 484 29.84 -6.23 -40.94
N TYR A 485 29.16 -5.56 -40.02
CA TYR A 485 29.48 -5.61 -38.60
C TYR A 485 28.28 -6.17 -37.84
N THR A 486 28.40 -7.42 -37.42
CA THR A 486 27.51 -8.05 -36.45
C THR A 486 27.92 -7.56 -35.06
N TYR A 487 27.05 -6.83 -34.37
CA TYR A 487 27.21 -6.58 -32.94
C TYR A 487 26.18 -7.41 -32.19
N SER A 488 26.68 -8.45 -31.52
CA SER A 488 26.00 -9.14 -30.41
C SER A 488 26.15 -8.25 -29.18
N GLY A 489 25.15 -7.43 -28.89
CA GLY A 489 25.00 -6.71 -27.62
C GLY A 489 23.78 -7.24 -26.86
N PRO A 490 23.80 -7.22 -25.52
CA PRO A 490 22.88 -7.99 -24.69
C PRO A 490 21.43 -7.52 -24.91
N ALA A 491 20.51 -8.48 -24.96
CA ALA A 491 19.07 -8.20 -24.93
C ALA A 491 18.77 -7.37 -23.68
N ILE A 492 18.38 -6.11 -23.87
CA ILE A 492 17.80 -5.31 -22.79
C ILE A 492 16.29 -5.37 -23.01
N SER A 493 15.63 -6.16 -22.17
CA SER A 493 14.19 -6.18 -22.03
C SER A 493 13.76 -4.89 -21.33
N TYR A 494 12.78 -4.18 -21.89
CA TYR A 494 12.11 -3.08 -21.22
C TYR A 494 10.62 -3.38 -21.16
N ASP A 495 10.08 -3.45 -19.95
CA ASP A 495 8.64 -3.39 -19.73
C ASP A 495 8.16 -1.95 -19.95
N VAL A 496 7.27 -1.76 -20.91
CA VAL A 496 6.62 -0.47 -21.19
C VAL A 496 5.30 -0.42 -20.40
N PRO A 497 4.88 0.71 -19.82
CA PRO A 497 3.57 0.81 -19.19
C PRO A 497 2.49 0.46 -20.23
N THR A 498 1.60 -0.41 -19.81
CA THR A 498 0.59 -1.04 -20.63
C THR A 498 -0.32 0.01 -21.28
N VAL A 499 -0.18 0.24 -22.59
CA VAL A 499 -1.06 1.18 -23.32
C VAL A 499 -2.37 0.46 -23.66
N VAL A 500 -3.49 1.02 -23.20
CA VAL A 500 -4.84 0.60 -23.59
C VAL A 500 -5.06 1.00 -25.04
N THR A 501 -5.05 0.05 -25.97
CA THR A 501 -5.18 0.36 -27.40
C THR A 501 -6.62 0.29 -27.90
N ASN A 502 -7.51 -0.43 -27.20
CA ASN A 502 -8.94 -0.48 -27.50
C ASN A 502 -9.74 -0.73 -26.22
N VAL A 503 -10.73 0.13 -25.95
CA VAL A 503 -11.78 -0.13 -24.95
C VAL A 503 -12.97 -0.68 -25.71
N SER A 504 -13.19 -1.98 -25.64
CA SER A 504 -14.39 -2.60 -26.20
C SER A 504 -15.39 -2.89 -25.07
N VAL A 505 -16.65 -2.51 -25.27
CA VAL A 505 -17.73 -2.95 -24.38
C VAL A 505 -17.97 -4.43 -24.68
N VAL A 506 -17.59 -5.31 -23.75
CA VAL A 506 -17.77 -6.77 -23.89
C VAL A 506 -19.25 -7.13 -23.73
N GLY A 507 -19.99 -6.31 -23.00
CA GLY A 507 -21.42 -6.43 -22.78
C GLY A 507 -21.88 -5.63 -21.58
N SER A 508 -23.19 -5.41 -21.50
CA SER A 508 -23.87 -4.84 -20.34
C SER A 508 -24.69 -5.93 -19.67
N THR A 509 -24.40 -6.19 -18.40
CA THR A 509 -25.12 -7.19 -17.61
C THR A 509 -26.00 -6.47 -16.60
N SER A 510 -27.28 -6.84 -16.54
CA SER A 510 -28.20 -6.34 -15.51
C SER A 510 -28.05 -7.16 -14.23
N TYR A 511 -27.93 -6.46 -13.11
CA TYR A 511 -27.91 -7.06 -11.77
C TYR A 511 -29.13 -6.61 -10.97
N ASN A 512 -29.72 -7.53 -10.19
CA ASN A 512 -30.80 -7.19 -9.27
C ASN A 512 -30.34 -6.17 -8.22
N TYR A 513 -29.07 -6.27 -7.81
CA TYR A 513 -28.46 -5.38 -6.84
C TYR A 513 -27.05 -4.98 -7.29
N VAL A 514 -26.78 -3.68 -7.32
CA VAL A 514 -25.44 -3.13 -7.50
C VAL A 514 -25.05 -2.37 -6.24
N LEU A 515 -23.94 -2.76 -5.64
CA LEU A 515 -23.41 -2.17 -4.42
C LEU A 515 -22.19 -1.31 -4.75
N ASP A 516 -22.34 -0.01 -4.55
CA ASP A 516 -21.24 0.96 -4.54
C ASP A 516 -20.68 1.12 -3.12
N ASP A 517 -19.79 2.09 -2.89
CA ASP A 517 -19.26 2.36 -1.55
C ASP A 517 -20.39 2.69 -0.55
N GLY A 518 -20.45 1.98 0.59
CA GLY A 518 -21.38 2.30 1.67
C GLY A 518 -22.02 1.10 2.40
N ASP A 519 -22.97 1.43 3.27
CA ASP A 519 -23.66 0.48 4.15
C ASP A 519 -25.08 0.22 3.66
N TYR A 520 -25.41 -1.06 3.46
CA TYR A 520 -26.67 -1.49 2.89
C TYR A 520 -27.45 -2.39 3.84
N VAL A 521 -28.78 -2.27 3.84
CA VAL A 521 -29.69 -3.16 4.57
C VAL A 521 -30.72 -3.75 3.63
N ILE A 522 -30.94 -5.06 3.73
CA ILE A 522 -31.99 -5.77 3.00
C ILE A 522 -32.66 -6.82 3.90
N GLY A 523 -33.94 -7.11 3.64
CA GLY A 523 -34.66 -8.22 4.24
C GLY A 523 -34.11 -9.54 3.75
N SER A 524 -34.58 -9.96 2.57
CA SER A 524 -34.15 -11.20 1.92
C SER A 524 -33.33 -10.88 0.66
N LEU A 525 -32.16 -11.52 0.51
CA LEU A 525 -31.28 -11.36 -0.65
C LEU A 525 -31.43 -12.54 -1.62
N SER A 526 -31.68 -12.26 -2.90
CA SER A 526 -31.84 -13.26 -3.96
C SER A 526 -31.37 -12.74 -5.32
N GLY A 527 -31.27 -13.59 -6.34
CA GLY A 527 -30.92 -13.15 -7.69
C GLY A 527 -29.43 -12.79 -7.85
N THR A 528 -29.12 -11.75 -8.62
CA THR A 528 -27.74 -11.37 -8.96
C THR A 528 -27.28 -10.10 -8.25
N VAL A 529 -26.10 -10.15 -7.64
CA VAL A 529 -25.46 -9.02 -6.95
C VAL A 529 -24.13 -8.70 -7.62
N TYR A 530 -23.89 -7.42 -7.92
CA TYR A 530 -22.58 -6.93 -8.34
C TYR A 530 -22.04 -5.92 -7.33
N VAL A 531 -20.82 -6.12 -6.86
CA VAL A 531 -20.15 -5.24 -5.91
C VAL A 531 -19.09 -4.44 -6.66
N ARG A 532 -19.36 -3.17 -6.89
CA ARG A 532 -18.49 -2.25 -7.61
C ARG A 532 -17.52 -1.52 -6.69
N GLY A 533 -18.00 -1.17 -5.49
CA GLY A 533 -17.26 -0.43 -4.47
C GLY A 533 -16.96 -1.25 -3.21
N LYS A 534 -16.56 -0.56 -2.15
CA LYS A 534 -16.39 -1.11 -0.81
C LYS A 534 -17.71 -1.07 -0.05
N ALA A 535 -18.43 -2.17 -0.06
CA ALA A 535 -19.77 -2.27 0.52
C ALA A 535 -19.78 -3.11 1.80
N ARG A 536 -20.61 -2.73 2.76
CA ARG A 536 -21.04 -3.58 3.88
C ARG A 536 -22.53 -3.83 3.76
N LEU A 537 -22.97 -5.08 3.79
CA LEU A 537 -24.38 -5.45 3.59
C LEU A 537 -24.90 -6.22 4.80
N LEU A 538 -25.96 -5.73 5.44
CA LEU A 538 -26.69 -6.43 6.48
C LEU A 538 -27.94 -7.07 5.88
N VAL A 539 -28.01 -8.41 5.92
CA VAL A 539 -29.18 -9.18 5.50
C VAL A 539 -29.93 -9.63 6.77
N THR A 540 -31.17 -9.17 6.91
CA THR A 540 -31.92 -9.29 8.16
C THR A 540 -32.82 -10.51 8.27
N ASP A 541 -33.18 -11.14 7.14
CA ASP A 541 -34.10 -12.28 7.11
C ASP A 541 -33.50 -13.56 6.48
N SER A 542 -33.16 -13.55 5.19
CA SER A 542 -32.67 -14.76 4.52
C SER A 542 -31.83 -14.47 3.27
N ILE A 543 -30.93 -15.38 2.91
CA ILE A 543 -30.28 -15.39 1.60
C ILE A 543 -30.77 -16.62 0.85
N ASN A 544 -31.33 -16.42 -0.34
CA ASN A 544 -31.83 -17.48 -1.21
C ASN A 544 -31.40 -17.21 -2.64
N ILE A 545 -30.11 -17.39 -2.91
CA ILE A 545 -29.53 -17.25 -4.24
C ILE A 545 -29.54 -18.63 -4.91
N THR A 546 -30.30 -18.77 -5.99
CA THR A 546 -30.46 -20.05 -6.72
C THR A 546 -30.50 -19.81 -8.23
N GLY A 547 -30.52 -20.89 -9.02
CA GLY A 547 -30.65 -20.81 -10.47
C GLY A 547 -29.44 -20.13 -11.11
N GLN A 548 -29.64 -18.99 -11.77
CA GLN A 548 -28.56 -18.19 -12.38
C GLN A 548 -28.09 -17.03 -11.48
N GLY A 549 -28.63 -16.93 -10.26
CA GLY A 549 -28.19 -15.95 -9.26
C GLY A 549 -26.76 -16.17 -8.80
N GLY A 550 -26.18 -15.14 -8.19
CA GLY A 550 -24.80 -15.16 -7.68
C GLY A 550 -24.36 -13.79 -7.20
N ILE A 551 -23.27 -13.78 -6.44
CA ILE A 551 -22.59 -12.55 -6.01
C ILE A 551 -21.32 -12.41 -6.84
N THR A 552 -21.10 -11.25 -7.44
CA THR A 552 -19.89 -10.95 -8.20
C THR A 552 -19.17 -9.77 -7.56
N ILE A 553 -17.95 -10.00 -7.08
CA ILE A 553 -17.06 -8.94 -6.63
C ILE A 553 -16.31 -8.42 -7.85
N GLY A 554 -16.54 -7.15 -8.17
CA GLY A 554 -15.85 -6.47 -9.27
C GLY A 554 -14.37 -6.23 -8.96
N PRO A 555 -13.56 -5.83 -9.95
CA PRO A 555 -12.10 -5.71 -9.80
C PRO A 555 -11.65 -4.74 -8.69
N ASN A 556 -12.48 -3.74 -8.39
CA ASN A 556 -12.24 -2.75 -7.33
C ASN A 556 -13.19 -2.92 -6.13
N GLY A 557 -14.05 -3.93 -6.16
CA GLY A 557 -15.06 -4.16 -5.14
C GLY A 557 -14.52 -4.89 -3.92
N SER A 558 -15.16 -4.67 -2.77
CA SER A 558 -15.04 -5.55 -1.62
C SER A 558 -16.36 -5.58 -0.87
N LEU A 559 -16.76 -6.74 -0.36
CA LEU A 559 -18.02 -6.91 0.36
C LEU A 559 -17.78 -7.58 1.71
N GLU A 560 -18.22 -6.90 2.77
CA GLU A 560 -18.48 -7.52 4.06
C GLU A 560 -19.98 -7.76 4.20
N LEU A 561 -20.40 -9.02 4.15
CA LEU A 561 -21.80 -9.42 4.28
C LEU A 561 -22.05 -9.92 5.70
N TYR A 562 -22.98 -9.29 6.40
CA TYR A 562 -23.42 -9.63 7.74
C TYR A 562 -24.80 -10.27 7.67
N MET A 563 -24.90 -11.52 8.12
CA MET A 563 -26.13 -12.30 8.08
C MET A 563 -26.78 -12.35 9.46
N ALA A 564 -27.84 -11.58 9.65
CA ALA A 564 -28.69 -11.59 10.85
C ALA A 564 -29.82 -12.62 10.76
N GLY A 565 -30.22 -12.99 9.54
CA GLY A 565 -31.26 -13.99 9.33
C GLY A 565 -30.83 -15.41 9.70
N THR A 566 -31.80 -16.30 9.93
CA THR A 566 -31.52 -17.66 10.42
C THR A 566 -30.86 -18.57 9.40
N SER A 567 -31.13 -18.37 8.11
CA SER A 567 -30.68 -19.26 7.02
C SER A 567 -30.12 -18.51 5.82
N ALA A 568 -29.03 -19.01 5.27
CA ALA A 568 -28.44 -18.52 4.03
C ALA A 568 -28.12 -19.67 3.09
N LYS A 569 -28.66 -19.60 1.87
CA LYS A 569 -28.36 -20.50 0.77
C LYS A 569 -27.77 -19.72 -0.39
N ILE A 570 -26.52 -20.04 -0.72
CA ILE A 570 -25.82 -19.53 -1.89
C ILE A 570 -25.65 -20.67 -2.88
N ALA A 571 -26.30 -20.55 -4.02
CA ALA A 571 -26.21 -21.51 -5.10
C ALA A 571 -26.07 -20.80 -6.46
N GLY A 572 -26.36 -21.53 -7.53
CA GLY A 572 -26.28 -20.99 -8.89
C GLY A 572 -24.83 -20.72 -9.29
N LYS A 573 -24.49 -19.45 -9.55
CA LYS A 573 -23.13 -19.02 -9.89
C LYS A 573 -22.22 -18.81 -8.68
N GLY A 574 -22.74 -18.96 -7.45
CA GLY A 574 -21.94 -18.84 -6.24
C GLY A 574 -21.46 -17.42 -5.96
N VAL A 575 -20.23 -17.29 -5.47
CA VAL A 575 -19.55 -16.03 -5.19
C VAL A 575 -18.29 -15.94 -6.06
N VAL A 576 -18.40 -15.22 -7.17
CA VAL A 576 -17.30 -15.00 -8.12
C VAL A 576 -16.52 -13.78 -7.68
N ASN A 577 -15.24 -13.96 -7.37
CA ASN A 577 -14.38 -12.87 -6.94
C ASN A 577 -13.34 -12.52 -8.01
N GLN A 578 -13.64 -11.50 -8.82
CA GLN A 578 -12.82 -11.17 -9.98
C GLN A 578 -11.42 -10.67 -9.60
N THR A 579 -11.22 -10.23 -8.35
CA THR A 579 -9.92 -9.80 -7.82
C THR A 579 -8.93 -10.95 -7.62
N GLY A 580 -9.42 -12.19 -7.56
CA GLY A 580 -8.62 -13.37 -7.20
C GLY A 580 -8.27 -13.49 -5.71
N ASN A 581 -8.58 -12.47 -4.89
CA ASN A 581 -8.19 -12.44 -3.49
C ASN A 581 -9.39 -12.68 -2.55
N ALA A 582 -9.36 -13.79 -1.81
CA ALA A 582 -10.44 -14.19 -0.91
C ALA A 582 -10.77 -13.14 0.18
N SER A 583 -9.83 -12.26 0.56
CA SER A 583 -10.09 -11.20 1.55
C SER A 583 -11.08 -10.13 1.09
N ARG A 584 -11.43 -10.09 -0.21
CA ARG A 584 -12.40 -9.12 -0.77
C ARG A 584 -13.85 -9.52 -0.59
N PHE A 585 -14.15 -10.76 -0.20
CA PHE A 585 -15.48 -11.18 0.22
C PHE A 585 -15.40 -11.82 1.60
N LEU A 586 -15.98 -11.15 2.59
CA LEU A 586 -16.06 -11.60 3.97
C LEU A 586 -17.51 -11.82 4.34
N TYR A 587 -17.85 -13.03 4.76
CA TYR A 587 -19.18 -13.39 5.24
C TYR A 587 -19.15 -13.55 6.76
N TYR A 588 -20.02 -12.84 7.46
CA TYR A 588 -20.14 -12.85 8.91
C TYR A 588 -21.54 -13.33 9.32
N GLY A 589 -21.61 -14.47 9.99
CA GLY A 589 -22.84 -14.95 10.63
C GLY A 589 -23.01 -14.33 12.01
N LEU A 590 -24.09 -13.59 12.24
CA LEU A 590 -24.45 -13.09 13.57
C LEU A 590 -25.02 -14.23 14.44
N PRO A 591 -25.20 -14.04 15.76
CA PRO A 591 -25.63 -15.10 16.69
C PRO A 591 -26.92 -15.83 16.29
N THR A 592 -27.84 -15.15 15.61
CA THR A 592 -29.11 -15.70 15.13
C THR A 592 -28.97 -16.55 13.88
N HIS A 593 -27.82 -16.51 13.19
CA HIS A 593 -27.57 -17.25 11.97
C HIS A 593 -27.12 -18.68 12.27
N THR A 594 -27.96 -19.65 11.93
CA THR A 594 -27.80 -21.06 12.34
C THR A 594 -27.59 -22.02 11.16
N ASP A 595 -27.93 -21.64 9.94
CA ASP A 595 -27.81 -22.49 8.76
C ASP A 595 -27.15 -21.74 7.59
N LEU A 596 -26.04 -22.30 7.09
CA LEU A 596 -25.36 -21.80 5.90
C LEU A 596 -25.16 -22.96 4.93
N SER A 597 -25.69 -22.83 3.72
CA SER A 597 -25.48 -23.81 2.67
C SER A 597 -24.89 -23.18 1.41
N ILE A 598 -23.83 -23.80 0.90
CA ILE A 598 -23.29 -23.53 -0.43
C ILE A 598 -23.56 -24.76 -1.29
N SER A 599 -24.22 -24.55 -2.42
CA SER A 599 -24.68 -25.65 -3.27
C SER A 599 -24.66 -25.34 -4.76
N GLY A 600 -24.70 -26.37 -5.59
CA GLY A 600 -24.58 -26.23 -7.04
C GLY A 600 -23.12 -26.25 -7.51
N ASN A 601 -22.87 -25.74 -8.72
CA ASN A 601 -21.57 -25.85 -9.40
C ASN A 601 -20.85 -24.49 -9.52
N GLY A 602 -21.34 -23.47 -8.82
CA GLY A 602 -20.75 -22.14 -8.82
C GLY A 602 -19.51 -22.08 -7.93
N GLU A 603 -18.52 -21.30 -8.36
CA GLU A 603 -17.33 -20.97 -7.58
C GLU A 603 -17.73 -20.24 -6.28
N PHE A 604 -17.04 -20.51 -5.18
CA PHE A 604 -17.04 -19.64 -4.02
C PHE A 604 -15.62 -19.15 -3.74
N ALA A 605 -15.39 -17.83 -3.80
CA ALA A 605 -14.11 -17.23 -3.46
C ALA A 605 -14.26 -16.16 -2.37
N GLY A 606 -13.95 -16.54 -1.12
CA GLY A 606 -13.97 -15.63 0.03
C GLY A 606 -13.78 -16.32 1.38
N ALA A 607 -13.99 -15.58 2.47
CA ALA A 607 -13.84 -16.10 3.82
C ALA A 607 -15.13 -16.02 4.64
N ILE A 608 -15.44 -17.08 5.39
CA ILE A 608 -16.70 -17.23 6.14
C ILE A 608 -16.41 -17.33 7.64
N TYR A 609 -16.90 -16.38 8.43
CA TYR A 609 -16.91 -16.45 9.88
C TYR A 609 -18.36 -16.49 10.39
N ALA A 610 -18.87 -17.69 10.65
CA ALA A 610 -20.24 -17.92 11.11
C ALA A 610 -20.24 -18.97 12.25
N PRO A 611 -19.73 -18.62 13.44
CA PRO A 611 -19.42 -19.58 14.50
C PRO A 611 -20.63 -20.31 15.09
N ASN A 612 -21.84 -19.84 14.80
CA ASN A 612 -23.11 -20.43 15.25
C ASN A 612 -23.89 -21.14 14.11
N ALA A 613 -23.39 -21.10 12.87
CA ALA A 613 -24.06 -21.71 11.73
C ALA A 613 -23.51 -23.11 11.39
N ALA A 614 -24.43 -24.05 11.17
CA ALA A 614 -24.10 -25.33 10.54
C ALA A 614 -23.82 -25.10 9.05
N PHE A 615 -22.60 -25.39 8.62
CA PHE A 615 -22.15 -25.13 7.26
C PHE A 615 -22.23 -26.39 6.42
N THR A 616 -23.11 -26.38 5.42
CA THR A 616 -23.32 -27.51 4.53
C THR A 616 -22.84 -27.20 3.12
N LEU A 617 -21.98 -28.07 2.62
CA LEU A 617 -21.45 -28.06 1.26
C LEU A 617 -22.13 -29.20 0.47
N ASN A 618 -23.10 -28.84 -0.38
CA ASN A 618 -23.84 -29.78 -1.23
C ASN A 618 -23.57 -29.53 -2.73
N GLY A 619 -22.54 -30.16 -3.29
CA GLY A 619 -21.97 -29.86 -4.61
C GLY A 619 -21.78 -31.14 -5.41
N GLY A 620 -21.86 -31.04 -6.73
CA GLY A 620 -21.79 -32.20 -7.62
C GLY A 620 -21.06 -31.93 -8.92
N GLY A 621 -20.31 -30.83 -9.00
CA GLY A 621 -19.51 -30.47 -10.16
C GLY A 621 -18.19 -31.26 -10.23
N SER A 622 -17.45 -31.06 -11.31
CA SER A 622 -16.07 -31.55 -11.48
C SER A 622 -15.12 -30.37 -11.67
N ASN A 623 -15.53 -29.19 -11.21
CA ASN A 623 -14.76 -27.97 -11.38
C ASN A 623 -13.59 -28.01 -10.42
N THR A 624 -12.49 -27.43 -10.86
CA THR A 624 -11.26 -27.32 -10.09
C THR A 624 -11.37 -26.26 -8.99
N GLU A 625 -12.31 -25.32 -9.09
CA GLU A 625 -12.48 -24.17 -8.19
C GLU A 625 -13.85 -24.26 -7.50
N ASP A 626 -13.99 -25.17 -6.53
CA ASP A 626 -15.27 -25.34 -5.82
C ASP A 626 -15.38 -24.37 -4.62
N PHE A 627 -14.36 -24.32 -3.76
CA PHE A 627 -14.27 -23.36 -2.64
C PHE A 627 -12.85 -22.83 -2.49
N ILE A 628 -12.68 -21.52 -2.58
CA ILE A 628 -11.42 -20.78 -2.40
C ILE A 628 -11.56 -19.86 -1.19
N GLY A 629 -10.64 -19.99 -0.23
CA GLY A 629 -10.55 -19.13 0.94
C GLY A 629 -10.59 -19.91 2.24
N ALA A 630 -11.35 -19.47 3.24
CA ALA A 630 -11.35 -20.12 4.55
C ALA A 630 -12.72 -20.07 5.21
N SER A 631 -12.99 -21.02 6.12
CA SER A 631 -14.25 -21.06 6.87
C SER A 631 -14.03 -21.33 8.35
N VAL A 632 -14.81 -20.64 9.18
CA VAL A 632 -14.90 -20.81 10.63
C VAL A 632 -16.38 -20.87 10.98
N THR A 633 -16.86 -22.06 11.37
CA THR A 633 -18.31 -22.35 11.47
C THR A 633 -18.64 -23.19 12.70
N ALA A 634 -19.93 -23.38 13.01
CA ALA A 634 -20.33 -24.22 14.15
C ALA A 634 -20.04 -25.70 13.89
N SER A 635 -20.40 -26.17 12.71
CA SER A 635 -20.13 -27.52 12.21
C SER A 635 -19.99 -27.48 10.70
N VAL A 636 -19.31 -28.47 10.13
CA VAL A 636 -19.19 -28.63 8.68
C VAL A 636 -19.71 -29.99 8.25
N ARG A 637 -20.53 -30.00 7.20
CA ARG A 637 -20.97 -31.22 6.52
C ARG A 637 -20.75 -31.11 5.02
N MET A 638 -19.96 -32.02 4.47
CA MET A 638 -19.68 -32.12 3.04
C MET A 638 -20.35 -33.39 2.51
N ASN A 639 -21.43 -33.24 1.74
CA ASN A 639 -22.17 -34.39 1.18
C ASN A 639 -21.87 -34.62 -0.31
N GLY A 640 -21.06 -33.76 -0.92
CA GLY A 640 -20.87 -33.66 -2.36
C GLY A 640 -19.41 -33.78 -2.81
N HIS A 641 -19.17 -33.61 -4.11
CA HIS A 641 -17.82 -33.34 -4.61
C HIS A 641 -17.46 -31.90 -4.30
N PHE A 642 -16.46 -31.70 -3.45
CA PHE A 642 -15.97 -30.39 -3.07
C PHE A 642 -14.48 -30.42 -2.78
N ASN A 643 -13.76 -29.55 -3.48
CA ASN A 643 -12.35 -29.26 -3.22
C ASN A 643 -12.24 -27.90 -2.52
N PHE A 644 -11.56 -27.89 -1.38
CA PHE A 644 -11.33 -26.72 -0.57
C PHE A 644 -9.90 -26.23 -0.77
N HIS A 645 -9.74 -24.99 -1.22
CA HIS A 645 -8.46 -24.38 -1.54
C HIS A 645 -8.23 -23.20 -0.60
N TYR A 646 -7.37 -23.41 0.40
CA TYR A 646 -7.04 -22.37 1.35
C TYR A 646 -6.14 -21.30 0.73
N ASP A 647 -6.61 -20.05 0.76
CA ASP A 647 -5.78 -18.89 0.42
C ASP A 647 -4.97 -18.46 1.65
N GLU A 648 -3.68 -18.84 1.70
CA GLU A 648 -2.78 -18.55 2.82
C GLU A 648 -2.61 -17.05 3.07
N ASN A 649 -2.90 -16.20 2.07
CA ASN A 649 -2.88 -14.76 2.23
C ASN A 649 -3.88 -14.27 3.29
N LEU A 650 -4.98 -15.01 3.51
CA LEU A 650 -5.96 -14.71 4.57
C LEU A 650 -5.33 -14.73 5.96
N SER A 651 -4.32 -15.56 6.21
CA SER A 651 -3.59 -15.54 7.49
C SER A 651 -2.77 -14.27 7.71
N ARG A 652 -2.36 -13.59 6.64
CA ARG A 652 -1.51 -12.40 6.70
C ARG A 652 -2.32 -11.12 6.72
N ILE A 653 -3.26 -10.98 5.79
CA ILE A 653 -4.03 -9.75 5.57
C ILE A 653 -5.51 -9.86 5.93
N GLY A 654 -5.99 -11.05 6.28
CA GLY A 654 -7.38 -11.25 6.68
C GLY A 654 -7.69 -10.73 8.08
N PRO A 655 -8.98 -10.77 8.47
CA PRO A 655 -9.44 -10.37 9.79
C PRO A 655 -8.69 -11.09 10.92
N ARG A 656 -8.31 -10.34 11.95
CA ARG A 656 -7.65 -10.87 13.15
C ARG A 656 -8.63 -10.94 14.33
N SER A 657 -8.47 -11.95 15.17
CA SER A 657 -9.17 -12.05 16.45
C SER A 657 -8.64 -10.99 17.40
N ARG A 658 -9.48 -10.61 18.37
CA ARG A 658 -9.03 -9.85 19.54
C ARG A 658 -7.89 -10.59 20.25
N TYR A 659 -6.98 -9.81 20.81
CA TYR A 659 -5.99 -10.25 21.77
C TYR A 659 -6.67 -10.56 23.10
N LEU A 660 -6.45 -11.78 23.59
CA LEU A 660 -6.92 -12.30 24.86
C LEU A 660 -5.72 -12.75 25.69
N VAL A 661 -5.87 -12.78 27.01
CA VAL A 661 -4.86 -13.36 27.90
C VAL A 661 -4.85 -14.88 27.72
N THR A 662 -3.69 -15.46 27.38
CA THR A 662 -3.51 -16.93 27.31
C THR A 662 -2.83 -17.49 28.53
N SER A 663 -1.88 -16.75 29.10
CA SER A 663 -1.23 -17.10 30.35
C SER A 663 -0.70 -15.86 31.05
N TRP A 664 -0.50 -15.98 32.36
CA TRP A 664 0.16 -14.96 33.16
C TRP A 664 1.11 -15.62 34.15
N ASN A 665 2.18 -14.91 34.48
CA ASN A 665 3.13 -15.30 35.52
C ASN A 665 3.62 -14.07 36.27
N GLU A 666 3.89 -14.23 37.57
CA GLU A 666 4.62 -13.21 38.31
C GLU A 666 6.07 -13.18 37.84
N VAL A 667 6.60 -11.98 37.63
CA VAL A 667 8.01 -11.78 37.27
C VAL A 667 8.82 -11.86 38.56
N ALA A 668 9.68 -12.88 38.66
CA ALA A 668 10.52 -13.06 39.84
C ALA A 668 11.53 -11.90 39.98
N PRO A 669 11.99 -11.55 41.20
CA PRO A 669 13.02 -10.52 41.40
C PRO A 669 14.34 -10.80 40.67
N THR A 670 14.60 -12.07 40.35
CA THR A 670 15.78 -12.54 39.59
C THR A 670 15.57 -12.53 38.08
N GLU A 671 14.34 -12.34 37.61
CA GLU A 671 13.99 -12.30 36.20
C GLU A 671 14.08 -10.87 35.65
N THR A 672 14.54 -10.71 34.41
CA THR A 672 14.64 -9.39 33.78
C THR A 672 13.24 -8.90 33.38
N ALA A 673 12.73 -7.91 34.11
CA ALA A 673 11.54 -7.13 33.72
C ALA A 673 11.80 -6.37 32.40
N LEU A 674 10.79 -6.31 31.53
CA LEU A 674 10.81 -5.58 30.25
C LEU A 674 11.01 -4.08 30.48
N VAL A 675 10.33 -3.51 31.47
CA VAL A 675 10.61 -2.15 31.93
C VAL A 675 11.40 -2.26 33.22
N ARG A 676 12.73 -2.23 33.09
CA ARG A 676 13.61 -2.18 34.27
C ARG A 676 13.34 -0.88 35.02
N SER A 677 13.41 -0.96 36.35
CA SER A 677 13.22 0.10 37.36
C SER A 677 14.06 1.38 37.21
N VAL A 678 14.73 1.60 36.08
CA VAL A 678 15.50 2.81 35.77
C VAL A 678 14.50 3.93 35.43
N GLY A 679 13.93 4.54 36.47
CA GLY A 679 12.99 5.66 36.34
C GLY A 679 11.88 5.71 37.40
N LEU A 680 11.64 4.64 38.16
CA LEU A 680 10.62 4.63 39.22
C LEU A 680 11.00 5.50 40.44
N ASP A 681 12.30 5.78 40.63
CA ASP A 681 12.80 6.69 41.66
C ASP A 681 12.36 8.16 41.46
N ASN A 682 11.85 8.49 40.26
CA ASN A 682 11.32 9.81 39.91
C ASN A 682 9.77 9.83 39.83
N LEU A 683 9.07 8.75 40.18
CA LEU A 683 7.60 8.64 40.04
C LEU A 683 6.80 8.85 41.34
N GLY A 684 7.45 9.24 42.43
CA GLY A 684 6.74 10.00 43.46
C GLY A 684 6.22 11.31 42.87
N PRO A 685 5.18 11.95 43.43
CA PRO A 685 4.70 13.25 42.95
C PRO A 685 5.84 14.27 43.05
N GLY A 686 6.58 14.40 41.95
CA GLY A 686 7.51 15.47 41.73
C GLY A 686 6.67 16.71 41.51
N ILE A 687 6.58 17.52 42.56
CA ILE A 687 6.32 18.94 42.40
C ILE A 687 7.41 19.46 41.44
N GLN A 688 7.00 19.76 40.21
CA GLN A 688 7.53 20.91 39.49
C GLN A 688 6.42 21.94 39.38
#